data_AF-A0A511XK92-F1
#
_entry.id   AF-A0A511XK92-F1
#
_cell.length_a   1.000
_cell.length_b   1.000
_cell.length_c   1.000
_cell.angle_alpha   90.00
_cell.angle_beta   90.00
_cell.angle_gamma   90.00
#
_symmetry.space_group_name_H-M   'P 1'
#
loop_
_entity.id
_entity.type
_entity.pdbx_description
1 polymer ?
#
loop_
_entity_poly.entity_id
_entity_poly.type
_entity_poly.pdbx_seq_one_letter_code
_entity_poly.pdbx_strand_id
1 'polypeptide(L)'
;MLAGFPTPELLKGSDRPDLRVIAEERNIRLISTTPGSFRVRSDGTIDISEDAVSHNTARYQAFVLRHALELASLLDGMPELSPERWIVRASFAASRTAALFYGLDAGSPDKETRKPDWVDLLGDDTPLQQDAINELWPMLRLLLPVPSHVPKQLSGQDLEDLTSWLDRSWGLIGPTETLMATGGDARLLLDPRTGLNHYGCSHRPRPWAITFASSTASSVSERGFAGAEKARQRLQRALIRDDGEVLLAALASEARMFLASYFNLPGEDRVVLAPSGTDCELAALAISLLGAGTRPVTNILIAPDETGSGVPLAAAGRHFADDTARRSKVVHGEIIDGFGFADPENREARTEVEAIRLREANGDAVAPDILADRCREQIAGAIARGHHILLHQLDLSKTGLLAPDEETLENFEQKFGERIDIVVDACQDRLTRERIGNWVARGRAVMITGSKFITGPPFCGALLLPAHWRKRLNHGGLPAGLSDYAGRTEWPACQATENLPQATNCGLTLRWHAAIAEMEAFRAVPATETRMRLERFLREVRSALTECDDIALLEAPVPVRPALPGAWDDMTTILSFLVRAPDSGIRNSLRKEEMTPLGLADARRLYRWLNADLSHVFAANEPERVSGLARLLCHIGQPVAVPSAALGGACAGALRISAGARLVSGEPSHRKLDTDLRLAREIDDAREVIAKIGLIRRHWDRILAVDPLPTYAPLQDVDKIAGNLLKQNGDV
;
A
#
# COMPACT_ATOMS: atom_id res chain seq x y z
N MET A 1 4.98 -46.46 -16.74
CA MET A 1 3.86 -45.54 -16.99
C MET A 1 3.96 -44.41 -15.98
N LEU A 2 4.69 -43.35 -16.35
CA LEU A 2 4.92 -42.17 -15.52
C LEU A 2 3.75 -41.21 -15.78
N ALA A 3 2.74 -41.25 -14.91
CA ALA A 3 1.68 -40.25 -14.92
C ALA A 3 2.29 -38.91 -14.49
N GLY A 4 2.17 -37.89 -15.34
CA GLY A 4 2.57 -36.54 -15.01
C GLY A 4 1.76 -36.04 -13.81
N PHE A 5 2.45 -35.63 -12.76
CA PHE A 5 1.84 -34.85 -11.69
C PHE A 5 1.52 -33.47 -12.26
N PRO A 6 0.24 -33.06 -12.33
CA PRO A 6 -0.08 -31.72 -12.76
C PRO A 6 0.49 -30.72 -11.74
N THR A 7 1.13 -29.67 -12.27
CA THR A 7 1.61 -28.43 -11.62
C THR A 7 0.87 -28.00 -10.34
N PRO A 8 -0.46 -28.19 -10.19
CA PRO A 8 -1.16 -28.00 -8.93
C PRO A 8 -0.60 -28.69 -7.69
N GLU A 9 0.01 -29.89 -7.67
CA GLU A 9 0.34 -30.54 -6.38
C GLU A 9 1.52 -29.93 -5.62
N LEU A 10 2.54 -29.39 -6.32
CA LEU A 10 3.68 -28.67 -5.71
C LEU A 10 3.25 -27.30 -5.11
N LEU A 11 2.14 -26.74 -5.61
CA LEU A 11 1.61 -25.42 -5.25
C LEU A 11 0.32 -25.47 -4.40
N LYS A 12 -0.42 -26.58 -4.44
CA LYS A 12 -1.66 -26.80 -3.67
C LYS A 12 -1.38 -26.85 -2.17
N GLY A 13 -0.20 -27.30 -1.77
CA GLY A 13 0.21 -27.37 -0.35
C GLY A 13 1.04 -26.18 0.16
N SER A 14 1.38 -25.19 -0.68
CA SER A 14 2.45 -24.24 -0.31
C SER A 14 2.05 -23.04 0.54
N ASP A 15 0.76 -22.72 0.74
CA ASP A 15 0.34 -21.46 1.39
C ASP A 15 1.07 -20.21 0.81
N ARG A 16 1.38 -20.21 -0.50
CA ARG A 16 2.09 -19.13 -1.22
C ARG A 16 1.24 -18.51 -2.34
N PRO A 17 0.32 -17.57 -2.04
CA PRO A 17 -0.52 -16.91 -3.04
C PRO A 17 0.28 -16.09 -4.06
N ASP A 18 1.39 -15.49 -3.62
CA ASP A 18 2.37 -14.76 -4.44
C ASP A 18 2.92 -15.64 -5.58
N LEU A 19 3.33 -16.87 -5.29
CA LEU A 19 3.84 -17.79 -6.31
C LEU A 19 2.74 -18.37 -7.20
N ARG A 20 1.54 -18.60 -6.65
CA ARG A 20 0.41 -19.13 -7.42
C ARG A 20 0.04 -18.18 -8.55
N VAL A 21 -0.07 -16.89 -8.28
CA VAL A 21 -0.40 -15.85 -9.27
C VAL A 21 0.60 -15.86 -10.43
N ILE A 22 1.90 -16.07 -10.16
CA ILE A 22 2.96 -16.08 -11.18
C ILE A 22 2.97 -17.40 -11.96
N ALA A 23 2.62 -18.50 -11.29
CA ALA A 23 2.62 -19.85 -11.87
C ALA A 23 1.35 -20.16 -12.70
N GLU A 24 0.35 -19.27 -12.69
CA GLU A 24 -0.83 -19.43 -13.55
C GLU A 24 -0.39 -19.65 -15.00
N GLU A 25 -1.00 -20.63 -15.67
CA GLU A 25 -0.72 -21.02 -17.06
C GLU A 25 0.66 -21.67 -17.34
N ARG A 26 1.46 -21.97 -16.31
CA ARG A 26 2.76 -22.66 -16.45
C ARG A 26 2.63 -24.17 -16.38
N ASN A 27 3.38 -24.85 -17.26
CA ASN A 27 3.61 -26.29 -17.14
C ASN A 27 4.87 -26.54 -16.31
N ILE A 28 4.68 -27.09 -15.11
CA ILE A 28 5.76 -27.49 -14.19
C ILE A 28 5.69 -29.00 -13.99
N ARG A 29 6.83 -29.67 -14.16
CA ARG A 29 7.03 -31.10 -13.91
C ARG A 29 8.10 -31.33 -12.85
N LEU A 30 7.87 -32.33 -12.01
CA LEU A 30 8.90 -32.87 -11.12
C LEU A 30 9.60 -34.03 -11.85
N ILE A 31 10.93 -34.01 -11.92
CA ILE A 31 11.73 -35.05 -12.57
C ILE A 31 12.89 -35.50 -11.67
N SER A 32 13.35 -36.74 -11.84
CA SER A 32 14.32 -37.37 -10.94
C SER A 32 15.62 -36.56 -10.80
N THR A 33 16.21 -36.12 -11.91
CA THR A 33 17.43 -35.29 -11.89
C THR A 33 17.45 -34.28 -13.05
N THR A 34 18.01 -33.09 -12.76
CA THR A 34 18.41 -32.09 -13.76
C THR A 34 19.87 -31.68 -13.55
N PRO A 35 20.53 -31.06 -14.56
CA PRO A 35 21.89 -30.51 -14.39
C PRO A 35 22.01 -29.44 -13.29
N GLY A 36 20.92 -28.75 -12.94
CA GLY A 36 20.81 -27.83 -11.80
C GLY A 36 19.61 -28.17 -10.92
N SER A 37 19.14 -27.24 -10.08
CA SER A 37 17.91 -27.44 -9.27
C SER A 37 16.63 -27.46 -10.12
N PHE A 38 16.66 -26.84 -11.29
CA PHE A 38 15.61 -26.89 -12.30
C PHE A 38 16.21 -26.69 -13.69
N ARG A 39 15.37 -26.84 -14.72
CA ARG A 39 15.69 -26.48 -16.10
C ARG A 39 14.45 -26.00 -16.85
N VAL A 40 14.59 -24.92 -17.62
CA VAL A 40 13.54 -24.44 -18.53
C VAL A 40 13.73 -25.11 -19.90
N ARG A 41 12.66 -25.65 -20.48
CA ARG A 41 12.68 -26.24 -21.83
C ARG A 41 12.37 -25.19 -22.90
N SER A 42 12.66 -25.53 -24.16
CA SER A 42 12.39 -24.66 -25.32
C SER A 42 10.90 -24.37 -25.52
N ASP A 43 10.02 -25.24 -25.03
CA ASP A 43 8.56 -25.05 -25.05
C ASP A 43 8.03 -24.27 -23.84
N GLY A 44 8.92 -23.72 -22.99
CA GLY A 44 8.56 -23.00 -21.77
C GLY A 44 8.21 -23.90 -20.59
N THR A 45 8.24 -25.23 -20.74
CA THR A 45 8.00 -26.15 -19.62
C THR A 45 9.15 -26.07 -18.62
N ILE A 46 8.80 -26.04 -17.32
CA ILE A 46 9.76 -26.03 -16.22
C ILE A 46 9.88 -27.45 -15.67
N ASP A 47 11.09 -28.00 -15.70
CA ASP A 47 11.40 -29.24 -15.00
C ASP A 47 12.14 -28.93 -13.70
N ILE A 48 11.62 -29.37 -12.56
CA ILE A 48 12.24 -29.21 -11.24
C ILE A 48 12.83 -30.56 -10.81
N SER A 49 14.06 -30.56 -10.28
CA SER A 49 14.70 -31.76 -9.75
C SER A 49 14.01 -32.22 -8.46
N GLU A 50 13.80 -33.53 -8.30
CA GLU A 50 13.30 -34.11 -7.04
C GLU A 50 14.19 -33.74 -5.85
N ASP A 51 15.51 -33.71 -6.01
CA ASP A 51 16.44 -33.32 -4.93
C ASP A 51 16.29 -31.85 -4.50
N ALA A 52 15.84 -30.97 -5.42
CA ALA A 52 15.55 -29.58 -5.07
C ALA A 52 14.32 -29.44 -4.17
N VAL A 53 13.44 -30.45 -4.14
CA VAL A 53 12.18 -30.44 -3.39
C VAL A 53 12.26 -31.33 -2.14
N SER A 54 12.64 -32.60 -2.27
CA SER A 54 12.39 -33.64 -1.25
C SER A 54 13.17 -33.50 0.06
N HIS A 55 14.28 -32.75 0.09
CA HIS A 55 15.16 -32.63 1.27
C HIS A 55 15.50 -31.18 1.64
N ASN A 56 14.65 -30.23 1.23
CA ASN A 56 14.90 -28.80 1.44
C ASN A 56 13.78 -28.10 2.21
N THR A 57 14.11 -26.95 2.79
CA THR A 57 13.14 -26.12 3.50
C THR A 57 12.09 -25.55 2.53
N ALA A 58 10.88 -25.27 3.03
CA ALA A 58 9.84 -24.61 2.24
C ALA A 58 10.30 -23.28 1.62
N ARG A 59 11.18 -22.54 2.33
CA ARG A 59 11.81 -21.31 1.84
C ARG A 59 12.69 -21.58 0.61
N TYR A 60 13.53 -22.62 0.66
CA TYR A 60 14.37 -23.00 -0.48
C TYR A 60 13.54 -23.48 -1.67
N GLN A 61 12.52 -24.30 -1.43
CA GLN A 61 11.60 -24.76 -2.47
C GLN A 61 10.91 -23.58 -3.18
N ALA A 62 10.41 -22.61 -2.40
CA ALA A 62 9.81 -21.38 -2.91
C ALA A 62 10.80 -20.56 -3.76
N PHE A 63 12.06 -20.48 -3.32
CA PHE A 63 13.13 -19.82 -4.07
C PHE A 63 13.44 -20.49 -5.41
N VAL A 64 13.62 -21.82 -5.42
CA VAL A 64 13.86 -22.59 -6.66
C VAL A 64 12.71 -22.36 -7.64
N LEU A 65 11.48 -22.44 -7.14
CA LEU A 65 10.29 -22.23 -7.96
C LEU A 65 10.20 -20.80 -8.49
N ARG A 66 10.46 -19.78 -7.67
CA ARG A 66 10.47 -18.37 -8.13
C ARG A 66 11.52 -18.16 -9.22
N HIS A 67 12.71 -18.73 -9.05
CA HIS A 67 13.78 -18.63 -10.04
C HIS A 67 13.36 -19.27 -11.37
N ALA A 68 12.77 -20.47 -11.32
CA ALA A 68 12.28 -21.19 -12.50
C ALA A 68 11.19 -20.41 -13.25
N LEU A 69 10.21 -19.90 -12.52
CA LEU A 69 9.09 -19.13 -13.06
C LEU A 69 9.57 -17.83 -13.72
N GLU A 70 10.49 -17.13 -13.06
CA GLU A 70 11.05 -15.88 -13.58
C GLU A 70 11.83 -16.13 -14.86
N LEU A 71 12.74 -17.11 -14.86
CA LEU A 71 13.55 -17.43 -16.05
C LEU A 71 12.66 -17.83 -17.23
N ALA A 72 11.67 -18.70 -17.01
CA ALA A 72 10.71 -19.07 -18.05
C ALA A 72 9.97 -17.84 -18.60
N SER A 73 9.47 -16.97 -17.73
CA SER A 73 8.73 -15.76 -18.13
C SER A 73 9.57 -14.77 -18.95
N LEU A 74 10.86 -14.64 -18.65
CA LEU A 74 11.75 -13.75 -19.38
C LEU A 74 12.17 -14.32 -20.74
N LEU A 75 12.27 -15.65 -20.85
CA LEU A 75 12.58 -16.34 -22.11
C LEU A 75 11.36 -16.42 -23.05
N ASP A 76 10.14 -16.39 -22.53
CA ASP A 76 8.92 -16.43 -23.34
C ASP A 76 8.87 -15.32 -24.39
N GLY A 77 8.49 -15.70 -25.61
CA GLY A 77 8.30 -14.74 -26.70
C GLY A 77 9.58 -14.03 -27.13
N MET A 78 10.76 -14.49 -26.70
CA MET A 78 12.02 -14.12 -27.34
C MET A 78 12.01 -14.63 -28.79
N PRO A 79 12.29 -13.78 -29.79
CA PRO A 79 12.47 -14.22 -31.17
C PRO A 79 13.49 -15.36 -31.28
N GLU A 80 13.29 -16.31 -32.20
CA GLU A 80 14.24 -17.43 -32.40
C GLU A 80 15.67 -16.97 -32.71
N LEU A 81 15.82 -15.79 -33.33
CA LEU A 81 17.09 -15.13 -33.64
C LEU A 81 17.46 -14.03 -32.62
N SER A 82 17.05 -14.17 -31.37
CA SER A 82 17.41 -13.22 -30.32
C SER A 82 18.93 -13.18 -30.13
N PRO A 83 19.52 -11.98 -29.97
CA PRO A 83 20.93 -11.87 -29.61
C PRO A 83 21.24 -12.70 -28.35
N GLU A 84 22.34 -13.47 -28.37
CA GLU A 84 22.75 -14.31 -27.24
C GLU A 84 22.83 -13.53 -25.92
N ARG A 85 23.26 -12.26 -25.99
CA ARG A 85 23.29 -11.32 -24.86
C ARG A 85 21.96 -11.18 -24.13
N TRP A 86 20.80 -11.30 -24.81
CA TRP A 86 19.50 -11.20 -24.16
C TRP A 86 19.19 -12.41 -23.27
N ILE A 87 19.61 -13.60 -23.71
CA ILE A 87 19.47 -14.83 -22.93
C ILE A 87 20.36 -14.76 -21.69
N VAL A 88 21.61 -14.28 -21.84
CA VAL A 88 22.53 -14.07 -20.72
C VAL A 88 21.91 -13.08 -19.71
N ARG A 89 21.44 -11.92 -20.16
CA ARG A 89 20.77 -10.91 -19.31
C ARG A 89 19.54 -11.48 -18.60
N ALA A 90 18.71 -12.27 -19.29
CA ALA A 90 17.54 -12.92 -18.69
C ALA A 90 17.92 -13.87 -17.54
N SER A 91 18.99 -14.66 -17.71
CA SER A 91 19.51 -15.52 -16.64
C SER A 91 19.91 -14.72 -15.40
N PHE A 92 20.72 -13.67 -15.56
CA PHE A 92 21.15 -12.83 -14.43
C PHE A 92 19.96 -12.09 -13.78
N ALA A 93 19.02 -11.58 -14.58
CA ALA A 93 17.81 -10.94 -14.06
C ALA A 93 16.93 -11.90 -13.24
N ALA A 94 16.73 -13.12 -13.74
CA ALA A 94 15.95 -14.14 -13.06
C ALA A 94 16.60 -14.57 -11.74
N SER A 95 17.93 -14.73 -11.75
CA SER A 95 18.69 -15.12 -10.56
C SER A 95 18.68 -14.01 -9.49
N ARG A 96 18.86 -12.73 -9.87
CA ARG A 96 18.72 -11.59 -8.94
C ARG A 96 17.32 -11.49 -8.36
N THR A 97 16.30 -11.64 -9.21
CA THR A 97 14.91 -11.63 -8.76
C THR A 97 14.65 -12.71 -7.71
N ALA A 98 15.15 -13.93 -7.93
CA ALA A 98 15.05 -15.02 -6.97
C ALA A 98 15.85 -14.78 -5.69
N ALA A 99 17.05 -14.20 -5.79
CA ALA A 99 17.88 -13.86 -4.64
C ALA A 99 17.20 -12.84 -3.70
N LEU A 100 16.68 -11.75 -4.27
CA LEU A 100 15.91 -10.75 -3.52
C LEU A 100 14.64 -11.36 -2.90
N PHE A 101 13.95 -12.25 -3.64
CA PHE A 101 12.79 -12.96 -3.12
C PHE A 101 13.13 -13.89 -1.95
N TYR A 102 14.28 -14.56 -1.99
CA TYR A 102 14.75 -15.38 -0.86
C TYR A 102 14.87 -14.56 0.42
N GLY A 103 15.31 -13.30 0.31
CA GLY A 103 15.45 -12.36 1.42
C GLY A 103 14.13 -11.91 2.06
N LEU A 104 12.98 -12.07 1.41
CA LEU A 104 11.66 -11.64 1.92
C LEU A 104 11.09 -12.52 3.03
N ASP A 105 11.56 -13.77 3.13
CA ASP A 105 11.18 -14.70 4.18
C ASP A 105 12.21 -14.63 5.31
N ALA A 106 11.79 -14.33 6.54
CA ALA A 106 12.67 -14.37 7.69
C ALA A 106 13.27 -15.78 7.85
N GLY A 107 14.58 -15.88 8.02
CA GLY A 107 15.20 -17.14 8.44
C GLY A 107 14.90 -17.38 9.91
N SER A 108 14.52 -18.60 10.28
CA SER A 108 14.61 -19.01 11.68
C SER A 108 16.10 -19.07 12.01
N PRO A 109 16.60 -18.34 13.03
CA PRO A 109 18.03 -18.27 13.34
C PRO A 109 18.66 -19.65 13.63
N ASP A 110 17.85 -20.64 14.01
CA ASP A 110 18.30 -21.96 14.43
C ASP A 110 18.32 -23.04 13.32
N LYS A 111 18.00 -22.71 12.06
CA LYS A 111 18.05 -23.67 10.94
C LYS A 111 19.10 -23.26 9.91
N GLU A 112 20.02 -24.18 9.64
CA GLU A 112 21.04 -24.07 8.60
C GLU A 112 20.43 -23.61 7.27
N THR A 113 20.82 -22.43 6.79
CA THR A 113 20.26 -21.84 5.57
C THR A 113 20.90 -22.48 4.34
N ARG A 114 20.30 -23.56 3.85
CA ARG A 114 20.68 -24.14 2.55
C ARG A 114 20.27 -23.15 1.45
N LYS A 115 21.23 -22.46 0.85
CA LYS A 115 21.11 -21.59 -0.33
C LYS A 115 22.44 -21.60 -1.11
N PRO A 116 22.45 -21.38 -2.42
CA PRO A 116 23.70 -21.19 -3.17
C PRO A 116 24.45 -19.94 -2.71
N ASP A 117 25.78 -19.97 -2.72
CA ASP A 117 26.64 -18.85 -2.29
C ASP A 117 26.35 -17.55 -3.06
N TRP A 118 25.98 -17.68 -4.35
CA TRP A 118 25.65 -16.54 -5.19
C TRP A 118 24.38 -15.79 -4.78
N VAL A 119 23.52 -16.36 -3.92
CA VAL A 119 22.28 -15.71 -3.49
C VAL A 119 22.57 -14.41 -2.75
N ASP A 120 23.61 -14.36 -1.92
CA ASP A 120 23.96 -13.12 -1.22
C ASP A 120 24.54 -12.08 -2.17
N LEU A 121 25.41 -12.50 -3.10
CA LEU A 121 25.98 -11.62 -4.13
C LEU A 121 24.91 -10.97 -5.00
N LEU A 122 23.94 -11.75 -5.46
CA LEU A 122 22.84 -11.24 -6.30
C LEU A 122 21.75 -10.53 -5.50
N GLY A 123 21.71 -10.71 -4.18
CA GLY A 123 20.79 -10.02 -3.26
C GLY A 123 21.29 -8.66 -2.79
N ASP A 124 22.56 -8.31 -3.04
CA ASP A 124 23.18 -7.06 -2.62
C ASP A 124 22.66 -5.84 -3.40
N ASP A 125 22.80 -4.65 -2.80
CA ASP A 125 22.45 -3.37 -3.43
C ASP A 125 23.47 -2.96 -4.51
N THR A 126 24.67 -3.53 -4.50
CA THR A 126 25.73 -3.26 -5.47
C THR A 126 25.73 -4.24 -6.65
N PRO A 127 25.91 -3.75 -7.90
CA PRO A 127 26.00 -4.62 -9.08
C PRO A 127 27.21 -5.56 -9.05
N LEU A 128 27.08 -6.73 -9.68
CA LEU A 128 28.17 -7.69 -9.82
C LEU A 128 29.34 -7.13 -10.64
N GLN A 129 30.55 -7.47 -10.22
CA GLN A 129 31.78 -7.23 -10.97
C GLN A 129 32.08 -8.38 -11.95
N GLN A 130 32.95 -8.13 -12.93
CA GLN A 130 33.26 -9.08 -14.02
C GLN A 130 33.72 -10.47 -13.53
N ASP A 131 34.55 -10.54 -12.48
CA ASP A 131 35.03 -11.82 -11.94
C ASP A 131 33.88 -12.67 -11.40
N ALA A 132 32.98 -12.06 -10.63
CA ALA A 132 31.78 -12.73 -10.12
C ALA A 132 30.88 -13.18 -11.29
N ILE A 133 30.68 -12.34 -12.30
CA ILE A 133 29.90 -12.70 -13.50
C ILE A 133 30.47 -13.96 -14.17
N ASN A 134 31.79 -14.03 -14.34
CA ASN A 134 32.48 -15.17 -14.94
C ASN A 134 32.31 -16.47 -14.12
N GLU A 135 32.41 -16.36 -12.80
CA GLU A 135 32.21 -17.51 -11.90
C GLU A 135 30.76 -17.99 -11.89
N LEU A 136 29.79 -17.07 -11.95
CA LEU A 136 28.36 -17.40 -11.91
C LEU A 136 27.86 -17.99 -13.23
N TRP A 137 28.34 -17.51 -14.37
CA TRP A 137 27.77 -17.86 -15.67
C TRP A 137 27.66 -19.37 -15.95
N PRO A 138 28.69 -20.20 -15.69
CA PRO A 138 28.60 -21.65 -15.90
C PRO A 138 27.45 -22.30 -15.14
N MET A 139 27.14 -21.83 -13.93
CA MET A 139 26.04 -22.36 -13.11
C MET A 139 24.68 -21.95 -13.67
N LEU A 140 24.51 -20.67 -14.02
CA LEU A 140 23.25 -20.16 -14.54
C LEU A 140 22.92 -20.75 -15.92
N ARG A 141 23.95 -20.99 -16.74
CA ARG A 141 23.82 -21.60 -18.06
C ARG A 141 23.19 -22.99 -18.01
N LEU A 142 23.35 -23.75 -16.93
CA LEU A 142 22.75 -25.09 -16.77
C LEU A 142 21.21 -25.07 -16.66
N LEU A 143 20.63 -23.92 -16.29
CA LEU A 143 19.20 -23.74 -16.06
C LEU A 143 18.45 -23.42 -17.35
N LEU A 144 19.16 -22.96 -18.38
CA LEU A 144 18.61 -22.59 -19.67
C LEU A 144 18.10 -23.82 -20.45
N PRO A 145 17.21 -23.62 -21.43
CA PRO A 145 17.07 -24.60 -22.50
C PRO A 145 18.46 -24.84 -23.09
N VAL A 146 18.71 -26.04 -23.64
CA VAL A 146 20.00 -26.29 -24.32
C VAL A 146 19.79 -26.11 -25.81
N PRO A 147 19.98 -24.89 -26.35
CA PRO A 147 20.26 -24.71 -27.76
C PRO A 147 21.77 -24.55 -28.00
N SER A 148 22.20 -24.84 -29.23
CA SER A 148 23.60 -24.90 -29.68
C SER A 148 24.35 -23.55 -29.69
N HIS A 149 23.67 -22.42 -29.50
CA HIS A 149 24.23 -21.07 -29.67
C HIS A 149 24.57 -20.35 -28.36
N VAL A 150 24.15 -20.81 -27.17
CA VAL A 150 24.51 -20.09 -25.92
C VAL A 150 25.97 -20.34 -25.54
N PRO A 151 26.80 -19.28 -25.39
CA PRO A 151 28.24 -19.41 -25.22
C PRO A 151 28.58 -20.13 -23.90
N LYS A 152 29.58 -21.02 -23.95
CA LYS A 152 30.05 -21.74 -22.75
C LYS A 152 30.81 -20.82 -21.79
N GLN A 153 31.50 -19.82 -22.33
CA GLN A 153 32.24 -18.80 -21.62
C GLN A 153 31.93 -17.46 -22.28
N LEU A 154 31.83 -16.40 -21.48
CA LEU A 154 31.62 -15.05 -21.99
C LEU A 154 32.94 -14.48 -22.51
N SER A 155 32.91 -13.79 -23.65
CA SER A 155 34.09 -13.06 -24.13
C SER A 155 34.32 -11.80 -23.27
N GLY A 156 35.50 -11.16 -23.39
CA GLY A 156 35.77 -9.89 -22.71
C GLY A 156 34.73 -8.81 -23.06
N GLN A 157 34.32 -8.73 -24.32
CA GLN A 157 33.28 -7.80 -24.76
C GLN A 157 31.91 -8.14 -24.14
N ASP A 158 31.54 -9.42 -24.09
CA ASP A 158 30.26 -9.82 -23.49
C ASP A 158 30.21 -9.50 -21.99
N LEU A 159 31.34 -9.62 -21.29
CA LEU A 159 31.47 -9.27 -19.87
C LEU A 159 31.34 -7.77 -19.64
N GLU A 160 32.01 -6.95 -20.46
CA GLU A 160 31.89 -5.49 -20.41
C GLU A 160 30.45 -5.05 -20.69
N ASP A 161 29.84 -5.59 -21.74
CA ASP A 161 28.45 -5.31 -22.13
C ASP A 161 27.44 -5.69 -21.03
N LEU A 162 27.64 -6.86 -20.40
CA LEU A 162 26.78 -7.34 -19.32
C LEU A 162 26.97 -6.51 -18.04
N THR A 163 28.21 -6.18 -17.69
CA THR A 163 28.52 -5.34 -16.52
C THR A 163 27.88 -3.96 -16.66
N SER A 164 28.08 -3.32 -17.81
CA SER A 164 27.45 -2.02 -18.11
C SER A 164 25.91 -2.09 -18.09
N TRP A 165 25.33 -3.22 -18.49
CA TRP A 165 23.88 -3.44 -18.40
C TRP A 165 23.41 -3.63 -16.97
N LEU A 166 24.14 -4.40 -16.17
CA LEU A 166 23.84 -4.58 -14.76
C LEU A 166 23.92 -3.25 -14.02
N ASP A 167 24.99 -2.47 -14.19
CA ASP A 167 25.20 -1.19 -13.51
C ASP A 167 24.01 -0.23 -13.63
N ARG A 168 23.44 -0.11 -14.85
CA ARG A 168 22.31 0.79 -15.10
C ARG A 168 20.93 0.17 -14.78
N SER A 169 20.81 -1.16 -14.75
CA SER A 169 19.53 -1.85 -14.58
C SER A 169 19.32 -2.44 -13.18
N TRP A 170 20.37 -2.52 -12.36
CA TRP A 170 20.40 -3.27 -11.09
C TRP A 170 19.26 -2.92 -10.12
N GLY A 171 18.97 -1.63 -9.97
CA GLY A 171 17.90 -1.12 -9.11
C GLY A 171 16.48 -1.39 -9.63
N LEU A 172 16.34 -1.79 -10.89
CA LEU A 172 15.06 -2.12 -11.53
C LEU A 172 14.86 -3.63 -11.71
N ILE A 173 15.91 -4.44 -11.53
CA ILE A 173 15.84 -5.91 -11.56
C ILE A 173 15.46 -6.41 -10.17
N GLY A 174 14.27 -6.99 -10.04
CA GLY A 174 13.83 -7.59 -8.80
C GLY A 174 12.39 -8.12 -8.86
N PRO A 175 11.91 -8.74 -7.77
CA PRO A 175 10.54 -9.19 -7.64
C PRO A 175 9.60 -8.01 -7.35
N THR A 176 8.31 -8.15 -7.71
CA THR A 176 7.26 -7.13 -7.53
C THR A 176 7.21 -6.61 -6.09
N GLU A 177 7.34 -7.52 -5.13
CA GLU A 177 7.37 -7.31 -3.69
C GLU A 177 8.42 -6.27 -3.27
N THR A 178 9.66 -6.45 -3.75
CA THR A 178 10.80 -5.59 -3.42
C THR A 178 10.70 -4.27 -4.16
N LEU A 179 10.34 -4.29 -5.45
CA LEU A 179 10.23 -3.08 -6.26
C LEU A 179 9.11 -2.15 -5.75
N MET A 180 7.96 -2.70 -5.32
CA MET A 180 6.90 -1.93 -4.67
C MET A 180 7.31 -1.32 -3.33
N ALA A 181 8.38 -1.79 -2.69
CA ALA A 181 8.93 -1.19 -1.47
C ALA A 181 9.88 0.01 -1.73
N THR A 182 10.14 0.33 -3.00
CA THR A 182 10.98 1.48 -3.40
C THR A 182 10.14 2.74 -3.64
N GLY A 183 10.78 3.91 -3.77
CA GLY A 183 10.06 5.09 -4.25
C GLY A 183 9.04 5.68 -3.27
N GLY A 184 9.35 5.64 -1.98
CA GLY A 184 8.58 6.17 -0.86
C GLY A 184 9.52 6.39 0.32
N ASP A 185 8.99 6.73 1.49
CA ASP A 185 9.77 6.92 2.72
C ASP A 185 9.91 5.62 3.55
N ALA A 186 10.61 5.71 4.68
CA ALA A 186 10.87 4.58 5.59
C ALA A 186 9.62 3.78 6.02
N ARG A 187 8.41 4.39 6.02
CA ARG A 187 7.16 3.70 6.40
C ARG A 187 6.76 2.61 5.40
N LEU A 188 7.29 2.65 4.18
CA LEU A 188 7.03 1.67 3.13
C LEU A 188 7.87 0.39 3.27
N LEU A 189 9.02 0.48 3.97
CA LEU A 189 9.96 -0.62 4.16
C LEU A 189 9.33 -1.72 5.03
N LEU A 190 9.60 -2.97 4.66
CA LEU A 190 9.20 -4.12 5.46
C LEU A 190 10.23 -4.34 6.58
N ASP A 191 9.76 -4.58 7.80
CA ASP A 191 10.61 -5.10 8.87
C ASP A 191 10.90 -6.59 8.58
N PRO A 192 12.18 -6.99 8.41
CA PRO A 192 12.54 -8.38 8.12
C PRO A 192 12.04 -9.40 9.16
N ARG A 193 11.81 -8.98 10.41
CA ARG A 193 11.34 -9.87 11.48
C ARG A 193 9.85 -10.18 11.35
N THR A 194 9.05 -9.19 10.95
CA THR A 194 7.59 -9.32 10.88
C THR A 194 7.12 -9.60 9.46
N GLY A 195 7.90 -9.22 8.45
CA GLY A 195 7.50 -9.20 7.04
C GLY A 195 6.43 -8.15 6.72
N LEU A 196 6.25 -7.15 7.59
CA LEU A 196 5.24 -6.10 7.49
C LEU A 196 5.86 -4.71 7.60
N ASN A 197 5.23 -3.71 7.00
CA ASN A 197 5.65 -2.31 7.10
C ASN A 197 5.04 -1.60 8.33
N HIS A 198 5.30 -0.29 8.48
CA HIS A 198 4.80 0.51 9.60
C HIS A 198 3.26 0.51 9.72
N TYR A 199 2.55 0.23 8.63
CA TYR A 199 1.09 0.11 8.62
C TYR A 199 0.59 -1.32 8.89
N GLY A 200 1.45 -2.27 9.25
CA GLY A 200 1.06 -3.68 9.43
C GLY A 200 0.68 -4.38 8.11
N CYS A 201 1.09 -3.82 6.97
CA CYS A 201 0.79 -4.32 5.63
C CYS A 201 1.98 -5.04 4.99
N SER A 202 1.71 -5.88 4.01
CA SER A 202 2.73 -6.54 3.17
C SER A 202 2.57 -6.17 1.70
N HIS A 203 3.69 -6.18 0.96
CA HIS A 203 3.74 -6.16 -0.51
C HIS A 203 3.47 -7.54 -1.13
N ARG A 204 3.03 -8.50 -0.31
CA ARG A 204 2.58 -9.84 -0.70
C ARG A 204 1.13 -10.09 -0.24
N PRO A 205 0.34 -10.89 -0.97
CA PRO A 205 -1.01 -11.27 -0.54
C PRO A 205 -1.03 -12.02 0.79
N ARG A 206 -2.01 -11.72 1.66
CA ARG A 206 -2.19 -12.34 2.99
C ARG A 206 -3.60 -12.96 3.13
N PRO A 207 -3.94 -14.05 2.40
CA PRO A 207 -5.29 -14.63 2.39
C PRO A 207 -5.71 -15.28 3.72
N TRP A 208 -4.78 -15.47 4.66
CA TRP A 208 -5.01 -15.96 6.01
C TRP A 208 -5.28 -14.85 7.03
N ALA A 209 -5.13 -13.58 6.66
CA ALA A 209 -5.42 -12.45 7.53
C ALA A 209 -6.83 -11.92 7.22
N ILE A 210 -7.60 -11.62 8.26
CA ILE A 210 -8.85 -10.89 8.15
C ILE A 210 -8.52 -9.41 8.03
N THR A 211 -8.96 -8.75 6.95
CA THR A 211 -8.55 -7.37 6.64
C THR A 211 -9.73 -6.40 6.52
N PHE A 212 -9.83 -5.45 7.46
CA PHE A 212 -10.76 -4.31 7.42
C PHE A 212 -10.05 -2.98 7.67
N ALA A 213 -8.77 -2.88 7.27
CA ALA A 213 -7.89 -1.73 7.48
C ALA A 213 -7.96 -0.64 6.40
N SER A 214 -8.91 -0.73 5.46
CA SER A 214 -9.03 0.11 4.25
C SER A 214 -9.22 1.62 4.52
N SER A 215 -9.33 2.06 5.77
CA SER A 215 -9.30 3.49 6.13
C SER A 215 -7.90 4.01 6.47
N THR A 216 -6.90 3.13 6.52
CA THR A 216 -5.48 3.43 6.78
C THR A 216 -4.61 2.97 5.60
N ALA A 217 -4.50 1.65 5.40
CA ALA A 217 -3.72 0.99 4.36
C ALA A 217 -4.12 -0.49 4.28
N SER A 218 -3.81 -1.15 3.17
CA SER A 218 -4.05 -2.59 2.99
C SER A 218 -2.81 -3.30 2.45
N SER A 219 -2.59 -4.55 2.86
CA SER A 219 -1.65 -5.42 2.14
C SER A 219 -2.15 -5.60 0.71
N VAL A 220 -1.25 -5.79 -0.25
CA VAL A 220 -1.65 -6.07 -1.64
C VAL A 220 -2.55 -7.32 -1.69
N SER A 221 -3.60 -7.30 -2.50
CA SER A 221 -4.43 -8.48 -2.83
C SER A 221 -3.73 -9.40 -3.82
N GLU A 222 -4.30 -10.60 -4.04
CA GLU A 222 -3.90 -11.45 -5.17
C GLU A 222 -4.09 -10.74 -6.50
N ARG A 223 -5.23 -10.05 -6.68
CA ARG A 223 -5.55 -9.28 -7.90
C ARG A 223 -4.59 -8.11 -8.11
N GLY A 224 -4.37 -7.30 -7.08
CA GLY A 224 -3.44 -6.18 -7.14
C GLY A 224 -2.00 -6.65 -7.39
N PHE A 225 -1.60 -7.76 -6.76
CA PHE A 225 -0.29 -8.36 -6.99
C PHE A 225 -0.13 -8.81 -8.45
N ALA A 226 -1.16 -9.44 -9.04
CA ALA A 226 -1.17 -9.81 -10.46
C ALA A 226 -1.05 -8.58 -11.38
N GLY A 227 -1.74 -7.48 -11.05
CA GLY A 227 -1.65 -6.21 -11.79
C GLY A 227 -0.23 -5.63 -11.79
N ALA A 228 0.39 -5.53 -10.61
CA ALA A 228 1.78 -5.08 -10.49
C ALA A 228 2.77 -6.03 -11.16
N GLU A 229 2.59 -7.34 -11.01
CA GLU A 229 3.45 -8.36 -11.62
C GLU A 229 3.40 -8.31 -13.15
N LYS A 230 2.22 -8.08 -13.75
CA LYS A 230 2.08 -7.87 -15.20
C LYS A 230 2.86 -6.64 -15.67
N ALA A 231 2.79 -5.53 -14.94
CA ALA A 231 3.56 -4.33 -15.25
C ALA A 231 5.07 -4.57 -15.10
N ARG A 232 5.47 -5.26 -14.03
CA ARG A 232 6.88 -5.63 -13.77
C ARG A 232 7.44 -6.55 -14.85
N GLN A 233 6.71 -7.58 -15.28
CA GLN A 233 7.18 -8.50 -16.32
C GLN A 233 7.40 -7.79 -17.65
N ARG A 234 6.52 -6.84 -18.00
CA ARG A 234 6.75 -5.95 -19.16
C ARG A 234 8.05 -5.18 -18.97
N LEU A 235 8.26 -4.56 -17.80
CA LEU A 235 9.49 -3.83 -17.47
C LEU A 235 10.75 -4.70 -17.58
N GLN A 236 10.78 -5.89 -17.00
CA GLN A 236 11.95 -6.78 -17.06
C GLN A 236 12.30 -7.18 -18.49
N ARG A 237 11.28 -7.49 -19.32
CA ARG A 237 11.51 -7.81 -20.74
C ARG A 237 12.08 -6.62 -21.51
N ALA A 238 11.66 -5.40 -21.20
CA ALA A 238 12.25 -4.20 -21.80
C ALA A 238 13.67 -3.93 -21.28
N LEU A 239 13.94 -4.17 -19.99
CA LEU A 239 15.30 -4.04 -19.42
C LEU A 239 16.29 -4.95 -20.15
N ILE A 240 15.92 -6.21 -20.42
CA ILE A 240 16.75 -7.16 -21.19
C ILE A 240 17.13 -6.58 -22.57
N ARG A 241 16.23 -5.78 -23.17
CA ARG A 241 16.34 -5.19 -24.51
C ARG A 241 16.90 -3.76 -24.54
N ASP A 242 17.25 -3.19 -23.39
CA ASP A 242 17.70 -1.79 -23.22
C ASP A 242 16.64 -0.70 -23.41
N ASP A 243 15.36 -1.07 -23.27
CA ASP A 243 14.21 -0.16 -23.40
C ASP A 243 13.53 0.12 -22.05
N GLY A 244 14.17 -0.25 -20.93
CA GLY A 244 13.55 -0.25 -19.60
C GLY A 244 13.06 1.12 -19.12
N GLU A 245 13.85 2.18 -19.29
CA GLU A 245 13.46 3.55 -18.88
C GLU A 245 12.26 4.07 -19.68
N VAL A 246 12.28 3.84 -21.00
CA VAL A 246 11.19 4.23 -21.91
C VAL A 246 9.90 3.51 -21.52
N LEU A 247 9.98 2.20 -21.28
CA LEU A 247 8.81 1.45 -20.85
C LEU A 247 8.33 1.88 -19.46
N LEU A 248 9.24 2.15 -18.52
CA LEU A 248 8.84 2.59 -17.19
C LEU A 248 8.10 3.94 -17.24
N ALA A 249 8.57 4.88 -18.06
CA ALA A 249 7.87 6.13 -18.32
C ALA A 249 6.49 5.89 -18.96
N ALA A 250 6.39 4.96 -19.91
CA ALA A 250 5.12 4.58 -20.53
C ALA A 250 4.15 3.96 -19.51
N LEU A 251 4.62 3.10 -18.59
CA LEU A 251 3.79 2.52 -17.54
C LEU A 251 3.26 3.58 -16.56
N ALA A 252 4.03 4.63 -16.25
CA ALA A 252 3.57 5.76 -15.45
C ALA A 252 2.51 6.59 -16.20
N SER A 253 2.72 6.85 -17.49
CA SER A 253 1.75 7.50 -18.38
C SER A 253 0.45 6.70 -18.48
N GLU A 254 0.52 5.38 -18.65
CA GLU A 254 -0.64 4.47 -18.64
C GLU A 254 -1.46 4.61 -17.34
N ALA A 255 -0.80 4.72 -16.18
CA ALA A 255 -1.48 4.92 -14.92
C ALA A 255 -2.22 6.26 -14.85
N ARG A 256 -1.59 7.37 -15.27
CA ARG A 256 -2.24 8.69 -15.35
C ARG A 256 -3.40 8.70 -16.33
N MET A 257 -3.24 8.06 -17.49
CA MET A 257 -4.28 7.94 -18.51
C MET A 257 -5.47 7.14 -17.99
N PHE A 258 -5.21 6.04 -17.28
CA PHE A 258 -6.26 5.26 -16.62
C PHE A 258 -7.02 6.12 -15.62
N LEU A 259 -6.33 6.84 -14.72
CA LEU A 259 -6.97 7.68 -13.71
C LEU A 259 -7.79 8.81 -14.34
N ALA A 260 -7.26 9.47 -15.36
CA ALA A 260 -7.99 10.47 -16.12
C ALA A 260 -9.27 9.87 -16.71
N SER A 261 -9.18 8.72 -17.37
CA SER A 261 -10.35 8.03 -17.92
C SER A 261 -11.35 7.59 -16.83
N TYR A 262 -10.85 7.07 -15.71
CA TYR A 262 -11.68 6.56 -14.61
C TYR A 262 -12.56 7.65 -13.99
N PHE A 263 -12.02 8.86 -13.84
CA PHE A 263 -12.72 10.02 -13.28
C PHE A 263 -13.28 10.99 -14.33
N ASN A 264 -13.39 10.56 -15.59
CA ASN A 264 -13.92 11.37 -16.71
C ASN A 264 -13.19 12.72 -16.93
N LEU A 265 -11.86 12.73 -16.78
CA LEU A 265 -11.02 13.88 -17.06
C LEU A 265 -10.58 13.91 -18.54
N PRO A 266 -10.31 15.09 -19.12
CA PRO A 266 -9.93 15.20 -20.54
C PRO A 266 -8.67 14.45 -21.00
N GLY A 267 -7.76 14.07 -20.09
CA GLY A 267 -6.52 13.36 -20.44
C GLY A 267 -5.52 13.27 -19.28
N GLU A 268 -4.43 12.53 -19.48
CA GLU A 268 -3.40 12.26 -18.45
C GLU A 268 -2.73 13.52 -17.89
N ASP A 269 -2.70 14.61 -18.66
CA ASP A 269 -2.20 15.92 -18.25
C ASP A 269 -2.98 16.54 -17.08
N ARG A 270 -4.09 15.91 -16.68
CA ARG A 270 -4.90 16.28 -15.52
C ARG A 270 -4.51 15.53 -14.26
N VAL A 271 -3.46 14.71 -14.30
CA VAL A 271 -3.08 13.83 -13.19
C VAL A 271 -1.61 14.03 -12.86
N VAL A 272 -1.35 14.28 -11.58
CA VAL A 272 0.00 14.20 -10.98
C VAL A 272 0.03 12.97 -10.10
N LEU A 273 0.97 12.06 -10.34
CA LEU A 273 1.19 10.92 -9.44
C LEU A 273 2.06 11.37 -8.27
N ALA A 274 1.75 10.86 -7.08
CA ALA A 274 2.54 11.15 -5.89
C ALA A 274 2.67 9.90 -5.01
N PRO A 275 3.78 9.74 -4.27
CA PRO A 275 3.96 8.62 -3.37
C PRO A 275 2.89 8.52 -2.29
N SER A 276 2.28 9.59 -1.80
CA SER A 276 1.22 9.51 -0.79
C SER A 276 0.27 10.70 -0.85
N GLY A 277 -0.79 10.68 -0.02
CA GLY A 277 -1.63 11.86 0.17
C GLY A 277 -0.85 13.06 0.74
N THR A 278 0.16 12.80 1.57
CA THR A 278 1.06 13.86 2.08
C THR A 278 1.98 14.42 0.98
N ASP A 279 2.37 13.62 -0.01
CA ASP A 279 3.09 14.13 -1.19
C ASP A 279 2.17 14.91 -2.13
N CYS A 280 0.88 14.54 -2.22
CA CYS A 280 -0.11 15.31 -2.96
C CYS A 280 -0.32 16.72 -2.36
N GLU A 281 -0.20 16.86 -1.03
CA GLU A 281 -0.22 18.15 -0.33
C GLU A 281 0.88 19.09 -0.85
N LEU A 282 2.13 18.57 -0.95
CA LEU A 282 3.25 19.34 -1.50
C LEU A 282 2.98 19.77 -2.95
N ALA A 283 2.41 18.87 -3.76
CA ALA A 283 2.06 19.17 -5.13
C ALA A 283 0.98 20.26 -5.22
N ALA A 284 -0.05 20.19 -4.37
CA ALA A 284 -1.13 21.17 -4.32
C ALA A 284 -0.62 22.55 -3.91
N LEU A 285 0.19 22.62 -2.84
CA LEU A 285 0.83 23.85 -2.38
C LEU A 285 1.71 24.47 -3.48
N ALA A 286 2.54 23.67 -4.16
CA ALA A 286 3.42 24.17 -5.22
C ALA A 286 2.64 24.79 -6.39
N ILE A 287 1.52 24.16 -6.80
CA ILE A 287 0.68 24.68 -7.88
C ILE A 287 -0.10 25.93 -7.43
N SER A 288 -0.53 25.99 -6.18
CA SER A 288 -1.17 27.18 -5.61
C SER A 288 -0.19 28.36 -5.54
N LEU A 289 1.06 28.12 -5.13
CA LEU A 289 2.13 29.12 -5.13
C LEU A 289 2.41 29.69 -6.53
N LEU A 290 2.35 28.87 -7.59
CA LEU A 290 2.44 29.36 -8.97
C LEU A 290 1.28 30.29 -9.33
N GLY A 291 0.06 30.00 -8.85
CA GLY A 291 -1.11 30.85 -9.03
C GLY A 291 -1.09 32.13 -8.18
N ALA A 292 -0.51 32.07 -6.99
CA ALA A 292 -0.35 33.20 -6.09
C ALA A 292 0.65 34.24 -6.62
N GLY A 293 1.68 33.78 -7.35
CA GLY A 293 2.77 34.62 -7.83
C GLY A 293 3.69 35.03 -6.68
N THR A 294 3.78 36.34 -6.41
CA THR A 294 4.54 36.90 -5.28
C THR A 294 3.74 36.95 -3.98
N ARG A 295 2.42 36.74 -4.02
CA ARG A 295 1.58 36.76 -2.82
C ARG A 295 1.88 35.54 -1.94
N PRO A 296 1.99 35.69 -0.61
CA PRO A 296 1.99 34.55 0.30
C PRO A 296 0.70 33.73 0.19
N VAL A 297 0.78 32.45 0.53
CA VAL A 297 -0.37 31.54 0.59
C VAL A 297 -0.72 31.25 2.05
N THR A 298 -1.97 31.41 2.43
CA THR A 298 -2.51 30.81 3.66
C THR A 298 -3.17 29.48 3.29
N ASN A 299 -2.57 28.39 3.73
CA ASN A 299 -3.08 27.03 3.57
C ASN A 299 -3.94 26.65 4.78
N ILE A 300 -5.24 26.52 4.58
CA ILE A 300 -6.23 26.24 5.61
C ILE A 300 -6.57 24.75 5.58
N LEU A 301 -6.03 24.02 6.56
CA LEU A 301 -6.26 22.60 6.73
C LEU A 301 -7.51 22.32 7.56
N ILE A 302 -8.24 21.27 7.18
CA ILE A 302 -9.37 20.76 7.95
C ILE A 302 -8.94 19.48 8.67
N ALA A 303 -9.11 19.45 9.99
CA ALA A 303 -8.83 18.31 10.85
C ALA A 303 -7.41 17.71 10.72
N PRO A 304 -6.32 18.50 10.82
CA PRO A 304 -4.96 17.94 10.72
C PRO A 304 -4.68 16.81 11.73
N ASP A 305 -5.37 16.81 12.88
CA ASP A 305 -5.29 15.77 13.90
C ASP A 305 -5.91 14.42 13.46
N GLU A 306 -6.79 14.44 12.45
CA GLU A 306 -7.47 13.27 11.90
C GLU A 306 -7.02 12.90 10.47
N THR A 307 -6.08 13.64 9.88
CA THR A 307 -5.44 13.32 8.59
C THR A 307 -4.08 12.64 8.81
N GLY A 308 -3.19 12.63 7.81
CA GLY A 308 -1.85 12.04 7.93
C GLY A 308 -0.93 12.92 8.80
N SER A 309 -0.12 12.32 9.66
CA SER A 309 0.76 13.06 10.59
C SER A 309 1.78 13.99 9.90
N GLY A 310 2.10 13.73 8.63
CA GLY A 310 2.99 14.57 7.83
C GLY A 310 2.29 15.74 7.11
N VAL A 311 0.94 15.76 7.07
CA VAL A 311 0.18 16.78 6.32
C VAL A 311 0.46 18.20 6.81
N PRO A 312 0.51 18.51 8.11
CA PRO A 312 0.81 19.88 8.56
C PRO A 312 2.17 20.41 8.10
N LEU A 313 3.19 19.53 8.03
CA LEU A 313 4.51 19.91 7.56
C LEU A 313 4.54 20.07 6.03
N ALA A 314 3.93 19.15 5.29
CA ALA A 314 3.80 19.27 3.84
C ALA A 314 3.02 20.54 3.43
N ALA A 315 1.94 20.85 4.14
CA ALA A 315 1.12 22.05 3.95
C ALA A 315 1.90 23.35 4.19
N ALA A 316 2.99 23.28 4.97
CA ALA A 316 3.91 24.38 5.24
C ALA A 316 5.15 24.38 4.31
N GLY A 317 5.22 23.47 3.33
CA GLY A 317 6.39 23.32 2.45
C GLY A 317 7.63 22.81 3.17
N ARG A 318 7.46 21.92 4.15
CA ARG A 318 8.54 21.36 4.99
C ARG A 318 8.68 19.86 4.82
N HIS A 319 9.90 19.36 5.07
CA HIS A 319 10.19 17.94 5.08
C HIS A 319 9.39 17.25 6.20
N PHE A 320 8.52 16.31 5.85
CA PHE A 320 7.63 15.61 6.79
C PHE A 320 8.16 14.25 7.27
N ALA A 321 9.34 13.85 6.80
CA ALA A 321 10.05 12.62 7.14
C ALA A 321 11.57 12.90 7.07
N ASP A 322 12.39 11.94 7.52
CA ASP A 322 13.86 12.02 7.46
C ASP A 322 14.42 11.57 6.08
N ASP A 323 13.56 11.04 5.23
CA ASP A 323 13.85 10.63 3.86
C ASP A 323 12.71 11.02 2.91
N THR A 324 13.05 11.15 1.63
CA THR A 324 12.09 11.47 0.57
C THR A 324 11.79 10.24 -0.29
N ALA A 325 10.82 10.36 -1.21
CA ALA A 325 10.49 9.27 -2.11
C ALA A 325 11.64 8.87 -3.06
N ARG A 326 12.61 9.75 -3.28
CA ARG A 326 13.85 9.44 -4.01
C ARG A 326 15.02 9.10 -3.07
N ARG A 327 14.73 8.87 -1.79
CA ARG A 327 15.63 8.47 -0.70
C ARG A 327 16.77 9.46 -0.44
N SER A 328 16.54 10.75 -0.71
CA SER A 328 17.41 11.83 -0.22
C SER A 328 17.27 11.91 1.29
N LYS A 329 18.39 11.87 2.02
CA LYS A 329 18.38 12.16 3.47
C LYS A 329 18.10 13.65 3.65
N VAL A 330 17.09 13.96 4.44
CA VAL A 330 16.64 15.33 4.71
C VAL A 330 16.43 15.51 6.20
N VAL A 331 16.37 16.74 6.66
CA VAL A 331 16.12 17.03 8.08
C VAL A 331 14.63 17.27 8.28
N HIS A 332 13.99 16.42 9.07
CA HIS A 332 12.57 16.56 9.40
C HIS A 332 12.24 17.95 9.95
N GLY A 333 11.21 18.59 9.40
CA GLY A 333 10.72 19.91 9.78
C GLY A 333 11.43 21.10 9.10
N GLU A 334 12.56 20.88 8.41
CA GLU A 334 13.20 21.96 7.64
C GLU A 334 12.38 22.35 6.42
N ILE A 335 12.55 23.60 6.00
CA ILE A 335 11.89 24.16 4.81
C ILE A 335 12.48 23.49 3.57
N ILE A 336 11.62 23.00 2.68
CA ILE A 336 12.01 22.45 1.39
C ILE A 336 12.44 23.60 0.48
N ASP A 337 13.54 23.42 -0.26
CA ASP A 337 14.06 24.47 -1.14
C ASP A 337 13.01 24.97 -2.15
N GLY A 338 12.90 26.30 -2.29
CA GLY A 338 11.87 26.98 -3.07
C GLY A 338 10.52 27.22 -2.37
N PHE A 339 10.31 26.71 -1.14
CA PHE A 339 9.09 26.97 -0.34
C PHE A 339 9.27 28.04 0.76
N GLY A 340 10.49 28.53 1.00
CA GLY A 340 10.81 29.31 2.20
C GLY A 340 10.17 30.69 2.32
N PHE A 341 10.66 31.67 1.54
CA PHE A 341 10.30 33.07 1.75
C PHE A 341 9.77 33.68 0.46
N ALA A 342 8.69 34.46 0.56
CA ALA A 342 8.19 35.28 -0.55
C ALA A 342 9.16 36.43 -0.85
N ASP A 343 9.79 36.95 0.20
CA ASP A 343 10.81 37.98 0.16
C ASP A 343 12.01 37.56 1.06
N PRO A 344 13.19 37.26 0.46
CA PRO A 344 14.39 36.92 1.22
C PRO A 344 14.89 38.01 2.17
N GLU A 345 14.61 39.29 1.89
CA GLU A 345 15.08 40.43 2.68
C GLU A 345 14.17 40.66 3.90
N ASN A 346 12.85 40.54 3.72
CA ASN A 346 11.87 40.74 4.79
C ASN A 346 11.55 39.47 5.60
N ARG A 347 12.08 38.30 5.19
CA ARG A 347 11.84 36.97 5.80
C ARG A 347 10.35 36.64 5.95
N GLU A 348 9.51 37.21 5.11
CA GLU A 348 8.08 36.90 5.08
C GLU A 348 7.90 35.48 4.53
N ALA A 349 7.27 34.61 5.33
CA ALA A 349 7.07 33.22 4.96
C ALA A 349 6.21 33.15 3.70
N ARG A 350 6.61 32.31 2.75
CA ARG A 350 5.83 32.13 1.52
C ARG A 350 4.48 31.42 1.78
N THR A 351 4.41 30.69 2.89
CA THR A 351 3.24 29.90 3.29
C THR A 351 2.99 30.04 4.79
N GLU A 352 1.74 30.33 5.15
CA GLU A 352 1.20 30.19 6.51
C GLU A 352 0.21 29.03 6.55
N VAL A 353 0.22 28.23 7.63
CA VAL A 353 -0.74 27.14 7.81
C VAL A 353 -1.69 27.49 8.93
N GLU A 354 -2.98 27.50 8.63
CA GLU A 354 -4.06 27.61 9.60
C GLU A 354 -4.85 26.28 9.64
N ALA A 355 -5.46 25.97 10.78
CA ALA A 355 -6.14 24.70 10.98
C ALA A 355 -7.51 24.88 11.61
N ILE A 356 -8.47 24.08 11.15
CA ILE A 356 -9.82 24.01 11.70
C ILE A 356 -10.04 22.62 12.27
N ARG A 357 -10.28 22.55 13.58
CA ARG A 357 -10.58 21.30 14.27
C ARG A 357 -12.05 20.92 14.07
N LEU A 358 -12.29 19.63 13.83
CA LEU A 358 -13.63 19.06 13.69
C LEU A 358 -14.21 18.53 14.98
N ARG A 359 -13.43 18.54 16.07
CA ARG A 359 -13.87 18.12 17.39
C ARG A 359 -13.58 19.18 18.42
N GLU A 360 -14.50 19.28 19.38
CA GLU A 360 -14.28 20.01 20.62
C GLU A 360 -13.34 19.22 21.55
N ALA A 361 -12.84 19.86 22.60
CA ALA A 361 -11.88 19.26 23.53
C ALA A 361 -12.44 18.04 24.30
N ASN A 362 -13.77 17.89 24.36
CA ASN A 362 -14.45 16.74 24.95
C ASN A 362 -14.61 15.56 23.98
N GLY A 363 -14.27 15.73 22.69
CA GLY A 363 -14.37 14.72 21.65
C GLY A 363 -15.59 14.87 20.73
N ASP A 364 -16.55 15.73 21.06
CA ASP A 364 -17.77 15.92 20.27
C ASP A 364 -17.47 16.55 18.91
N ALA A 365 -18.20 16.13 17.87
CA ALA A 365 -18.08 16.74 16.55
C ALA A 365 -18.61 18.19 16.56
N VAL A 366 -17.90 19.08 15.88
CA VAL A 366 -18.32 20.49 15.73
C VAL A 366 -19.42 20.57 14.66
N ALA A 367 -20.43 21.39 14.91
CA ALA A 367 -21.55 21.58 13.99
C ALA A 367 -21.09 22.24 12.66
N PRO A 368 -21.69 21.87 11.50
CA PRO A 368 -21.27 22.37 10.19
C PRO A 368 -21.30 23.89 10.02
N ASP A 369 -22.31 24.57 10.58
CA ASP A 369 -22.47 26.02 10.56
C ASP A 369 -21.32 26.74 11.28
N ILE A 370 -20.93 26.21 12.45
CA ILE A 370 -19.78 26.72 13.22
C ILE A 370 -18.48 26.52 12.42
N LEU A 371 -18.33 25.38 11.74
CA LEU A 371 -17.16 25.11 10.89
C LEU A 371 -17.10 26.06 9.69
N ALA A 372 -18.23 26.33 9.05
CA ALA A 372 -18.33 27.29 7.96
C ALA A 372 -17.95 28.71 8.43
N ASP A 373 -18.40 29.12 9.62
CA ASP A 373 -18.04 30.39 10.22
C ASP A 373 -16.54 30.50 10.53
N ARG A 374 -15.93 29.46 11.11
CA ARG A 374 -14.48 29.38 11.33
C ARG A 374 -13.70 29.50 10.01
N CYS A 375 -14.14 28.80 8.96
CA CYS A 375 -13.53 28.91 7.63
C CYS A 375 -13.62 30.35 7.11
N ARG A 376 -14.81 30.94 7.17
CA ARG A 376 -15.10 32.29 6.69
C ARG A 376 -14.23 33.34 7.38
N GLU A 377 -14.03 33.22 8.69
CA GLU A 377 -13.18 34.12 9.48
C GLU A 377 -11.71 34.01 9.08
N GLN A 378 -11.16 32.79 8.96
CA GLN A 378 -9.78 32.56 8.55
C GLN A 378 -9.52 33.06 7.12
N ILE A 379 -10.41 32.75 6.18
CA ILE A 379 -10.34 33.21 4.79
C ILE A 379 -10.36 34.74 4.72
N ALA A 380 -11.29 35.39 5.42
CA ALA A 380 -11.40 36.85 5.42
C ALA A 380 -10.15 37.50 6.03
N GLY A 381 -9.63 36.94 7.13
CA GLY A 381 -8.41 37.41 7.77
C GLY A 381 -7.19 37.32 6.87
N ALA A 382 -6.98 36.18 6.20
CA ALA A 382 -5.87 35.99 5.28
C ALA A 382 -5.99 36.86 4.01
N ILE A 383 -7.21 37.04 3.48
CA ILE A 383 -7.46 37.95 2.36
C ILE A 383 -7.12 39.40 2.72
N ALA A 384 -7.46 39.83 3.95
CA ALA A 384 -7.14 41.16 4.46
C ALA A 384 -5.62 41.39 4.62
N ARG A 385 -4.85 40.33 4.89
CA ARG A 385 -3.36 40.35 4.86
C ARG A 385 -2.78 40.33 3.44
N GLY A 386 -3.60 40.22 2.39
CA GLY A 386 -3.14 40.17 1.00
C GLY A 386 -2.76 38.78 0.51
N HIS A 387 -3.03 37.74 1.29
CA HIS A 387 -2.65 36.37 0.94
C HIS A 387 -3.58 35.79 -0.13
N HIS A 388 -3.07 34.80 -0.85
CA HIS A 388 -3.86 33.83 -1.60
C HIS A 388 -4.28 32.69 -0.67
N ILE A 389 -5.46 32.12 -0.89
CA ILE A 389 -6.02 31.09 -0.01
C ILE A 389 -5.92 29.75 -0.70
N LEU A 390 -5.39 28.75 -0.01
CA LEU A 390 -5.55 27.34 -0.35
C LEU A 390 -6.43 26.72 0.74
N LEU A 391 -7.69 26.41 0.42
CA LEU A 391 -8.65 25.83 1.36
C LEU A 391 -8.82 24.34 1.08
N HIS A 392 -8.69 23.55 2.13
CA HIS A 392 -9.00 22.13 2.09
C HIS A 392 -10.50 21.88 2.32
N GLN A 393 -11.07 20.96 1.54
CA GLN A 393 -12.23 20.18 1.95
C GLN A 393 -11.75 18.81 2.35
N LEU A 394 -12.05 18.35 3.57
CA LEU A 394 -11.84 16.97 3.98
C LEU A 394 -13.09 16.14 3.66
N ASP A 395 -13.02 15.31 2.62
CA ASP A 395 -14.08 14.33 2.30
C ASP A 395 -13.83 13.03 3.07
N LEU A 396 -14.42 12.99 4.28
CA LEU A 396 -14.28 11.93 5.27
C LEU A 396 -12.91 11.87 5.95
N SER A 397 -12.88 12.30 7.21
CA SER A 397 -11.78 12.04 8.13
C SER A 397 -11.64 10.54 8.41
N LYS A 398 -10.56 10.14 9.10
CA LYS A 398 -10.40 8.74 9.55
C LYS A 398 -11.53 8.24 10.46
N THR A 399 -12.32 9.15 11.04
CA THR A 399 -13.50 8.84 11.86
C THR A 399 -14.83 9.10 11.15
N GLY A 400 -14.81 9.56 9.90
CA GLY A 400 -16.01 9.74 9.06
C GLY A 400 -16.61 11.15 9.04
N LEU A 401 -15.90 12.17 9.52
CA LEU A 401 -16.38 13.56 9.50
C LEU A 401 -16.07 14.23 8.15
N LEU A 402 -17.00 15.05 7.64
CA LEU A 402 -16.85 15.80 6.40
C LEU A 402 -16.95 17.30 6.69
N ALA A 403 -16.01 18.09 6.17
CA ALA A 403 -16.06 19.55 6.28
C ALA A 403 -15.06 20.24 5.33
N PRO A 404 -15.38 21.45 4.83
CA PRO A 404 -16.72 22.05 4.82
C PRO A 404 -17.68 21.24 3.95
N ASP A 405 -18.97 21.51 4.06
CA ASP A 405 -19.96 20.92 3.17
C ASP A 405 -19.94 21.58 1.76
N GLU A 406 -20.63 20.94 0.81
CA GLU A 406 -20.63 21.37 -0.59
C GLU A 406 -21.22 22.79 -0.77
N GLU A 407 -22.28 23.12 -0.04
CA GLU A 407 -22.95 24.42 -0.12
C GLU A 407 -22.03 25.55 0.38
N THR A 408 -21.31 25.32 1.47
CA THR A 408 -20.32 26.25 2.01
C THR A 408 -19.20 26.52 1.00
N LEU A 409 -18.71 25.48 0.33
CA LEU A 409 -17.67 25.63 -0.69
C LEU A 409 -18.16 26.42 -1.90
N GLU A 410 -19.37 26.12 -2.40
CA GLU A 410 -19.98 26.87 -3.51
C GLU A 410 -20.13 28.35 -3.15
N ASN A 411 -20.53 28.66 -1.91
CA ASN A 411 -20.62 30.03 -1.41
C ASN A 411 -19.25 30.73 -1.35
N PHE A 412 -18.18 30.04 -0.93
CA PHE A 412 -16.83 30.61 -0.90
C PHE A 412 -16.27 30.83 -2.31
N GLU A 413 -16.49 29.89 -3.23
CA GLU A 413 -16.09 30.04 -4.64
C GLU A 413 -16.74 31.28 -5.28
N GLN A 414 -18.05 31.44 -5.08
CA GLN A 414 -18.79 32.61 -5.59
C GLN A 414 -18.32 33.93 -4.97
N LYS A 415 -18.03 33.93 -3.67
CA LYS A 415 -17.67 35.14 -2.92
C LYS A 415 -16.23 35.60 -3.15
N PHE A 416 -15.28 34.67 -3.19
CA PHE A 416 -13.85 34.99 -3.20
C PHE A 416 -13.19 34.78 -4.57
N GLY A 417 -13.82 34.04 -5.50
CA GLY A 417 -13.36 33.90 -6.88
C GLY A 417 -11.90 33.46 -6.98
N GLU A 418 -11.11 34.15 -7.80
CA GLU A 418 -9.69 33.82 -8.04
C GLU A 418 -8.76 34.02 -6.83
N ARG A 419 -9.26 34.56 -5.70
CA ARG A 419 -8.48 34.68 -4.46
C ARG A 419 -8.36 33.36 -3.71
N ILE A 420 -9.19 32.37 -4.02
CA ILE A 420 -9.23 31.07 -3.34
C ILE A 420 -9.01 29.92 -4.31
N ASP A 421 -8.13 29.02 -3.91
CA ASP A 421 -7.94 27.68 -4.44
C ASP A 421 -8.61 26.68 -3.50
N ILE A 422 -9.37 25.72 -4.04
CA ILE A 422 -9.95 24.63 -3.26
C ILE A 422 -9.32 23.31 -3.69
N VAL A 423 -8.86 22.56 -2.68
CA VAL A 423 -8.41 21.19 -2.83
C VAL A 423 -9.28 20.27 -1.97
N VAL A 424 -9.85 19.25 -2.58
CA VAL A 424 -10.61 18.22 -1.89
C VAL A 424 -9.66 17.09 -1.51
N ASP A 425 -9.42 16.91 -0.21
CA ASP A 425 -8.82 15.70 0.33
C ASP A 425 -9.86 14.57 0.28
N ALA A 426 -9.89 13.87 -0.86
CA ALA A 426 -10.66 12.65 -1.08
C ALA A 426 -9.80 11.40 -0.91
N CYS A 427 -8.74 11.47 -0.09
CA CYS A 427 -7.80 10.37 0.06
C CYS A 427 -8.43 9.08 0.64
N GLN A 428 -9.62 9.14 1.26
CA GLN A 428 -10.37 7.93 1.62
C GLN A 428 -10.97 7.20 0.41
N ASP A 429 -11.29 7.91 -0.67
CA ASP A 429 -11.87 7.42 -1.93
C ASP A 429 -13.13 6.56 -1.75
N ARG A 430 -13.98 6.94 -0.78
CA ARG A 430 -15.24 6.25 -0.44
C ARG A 430 -16.41 6.88 -1.20
N LEU A 431 -16.21 7.05 -2.50
CA LEU A 431 -16.97 7.96 -3.36
C LEU A 431 -17.36 7.32 -4.69
N THR A 432 -18.47 7.77 -5.27
CA THR A 432 -18.74 7.48 -6.67
C THR A 432 -17.81 8.32 -7.55
N ARG A 433 -17.23 7.69 -8.58
CA ARG A 433 -16.24 8.33 -9.47
C ARG A 433 -16.75 9.61 -10.14
N GLU A 434 -18.06 9.67 -10.44
CA GLU A 434 -18.71 10.82 -11.06
C GLU A 434 -18.62 12.05 -10.16
N ARG A 435 -18.63 11.89 -8.82
CA ARG A 435 -18.50 13.00 -7.88
C ARG A 435 -17.12 13.65 -7.95
N ILE A 436 -16.08 12.81 -7.99
CA ILE A 436 -14.70 13.28 -8.14
C ILE A 436 -14.52 14.03 -9.46
N GLY A 437 -15.00 13.47 -10.57
CA GLY A 437 -14.99 14.15 -11.86
C GLY A 437 -15.72 15.50 -11.85
N ASN A 438 -16.89 15.56 -11.18
CA ASN A 438 -17.66 16.79 -11.03
C ASN A 438 -16.92 17.87 -10.23
N TRP A 439 -16.22 17.53 -9.16
CA TRP A 439 -15.39 18.49 -8.43
C TRP A 439 -14.26 19.06 -9.29
N VAL A 440 -13.57 18.20 -10.06
CA VAL A 440 -12.52 18.65 -10.98
C VAL A 440 -13.11 19.57 -12.08
N ALA A 441 -14.29 19.23 -12.61
CA ALA A 441 -14.99 20.05 -13.60
C ALA A 441 -15.44 21.40 -13.04
N ARG A 442 -15.80 21.47 -11.75
CA ARG A 442 -16.16 22.71 -11.02
C ARG A 442 -14.95 23.60 -10.69
N GLY A 443 -13.73 23.13 -10.93
CA GLY A 443 -12.52 23.93 -10.67
C GLY A 443 -11.78 23.54 -9.39
N ARG A 444 -12.16 22.46 -8.72
CA ARG A 444 -11.46 22.01 -7.50
C ARG A 444 -10.37 21.01 -7.83
N ALA A 445 -9.21 21.12 -7.20
CA ALA A 445 -8.24 20.03 -7.22
C ALA A 445 -8.71 18.90 -6.31
N VAL A 446 -8.36 17.65 -6.61
CA VAL A 446 -8.78 16.50 -5.80
C VAL A 446 -7.61 15.59 -5.54
N MET A 447 -7.32 15.33 -4.27
CA MET A 447 -6.33 14.36 -3.81
C MET A 447 -7.00 13.01 -3.64
N ILE A 448 -6.43 11.96 -4.24
CA ILE A 448 -6.93 10.59 -4.16
C ILE A 448 -5.81 9.63 -3.74
N THR A 449 -6.18 8.46 -3.23
CA THR A 449 -5.22 7.36 -3.02
C THR A 449 -5.80 6.02 -3.44
N GLY A 450 -4.99 5.19 -4.11
CA GLY A 450 -5.34 3.80 -4.39
C GLY A 450 -5.31 2.91 -3.15
N SER A 451 -4.69 3.35 -2.04
CA SER A 451 -4.35 2.48 -0.91
C SER A 451 -5.40 2.33 0.19
N LYS A 452 -6.51 3.08 0.11
CA LYS A 452 -7.55 3.11 1.14
C LYS A 452 -8.77 2.30 0.72
N PHE A 453 -9.88 2.94 0.34
CA PHE A 453 -11.09 2.23 -0.06
C PHE A 453 -10.83 1.27 -1.23
N ILE A 454 -10.06 1.69 -2.23
CA ILE A 454 -9.67 0.86 -3.39
C ILE A 454 -8.81 -0.34 -2.98
N THR A 455 -8.18 -0.31 -1.80
CA THR A 455 -7.36 -1.40 -1.22
C THR A 455 -6.12 -1.79 -2.04
N GLY A 456 -5.57 -0.88 -2.84
CA GLY A 456 -4.23 -1.03 -3.41
C GLY A 456 -3.12 -0.95 -2.33
N PRO A 457 -1.84 -1.16 -2.72
CA PRO A 457 -0.71 -1.04 -1.81
C PRO A 457 -0.58 0.38 -1.22
N PRO A 458 -0.05 0.54 0.02
CA PRO A 458 0.24 1.86 0.60
C PRO A 458 1.23 2.63 -0.26
N PHE A 459 1.22 3.96 -0.13
CA PHE A 459 2.03 4.86 -0.94
C PHE A 459 1.65 4.90 -2.45
N CYS A 460 0.36 5.10 -2.71
CA CYS A 460 -0.20 5.20 -4.06
C CYS A 460 -1.18 6.38 -4.09
N GLY A 461 -0.67 7.60 -4.31
CA GLY A 461 -1.43 8.86 -4.32
C GLY A 461 -1.44 9.56 -5.68
N ALA A 462 -2.43 10.42 -5.90
CA ALA A 462 -2.49 11.30 -7.06
C ALA A 462 -3.27 12.59 -6.77
N LEU A 463 -2.88 13.67 -7.44
CA LEU A 463 -3.59 14.94 -7.47
C LEU A 463 -4.23 15.12 -8.86
N LEU A 464 -5.55 15.29 -8.87
CA LEU A 464 -6.35 15.55 -10.06
C LEU A 464 -6.51 17.07 -10.23
N LEU A 465 -6.17 17.56 -11.42
CA LEU A 465 -6.02 18.99 -11.69
C LEU A 465 -7.21 19.57 -12.48
N PRO A 466 -7.91 20.59 -11.96
CA PRO A 466 -8.91 21.32 -12.73
C PRO A 466 -8.28 22.12 -13.87
N ALA A 467 -9.14 22.61 -14.78
CA ALA A 467 -8.77 23.37 -15.97
C ALA A 467 -7.66 24.39 -15.73
N HIS A 468 -7.85 25.26 -14.74
CA HIS A 468 -7.01 26.40 -14.45
C HIS A 468 -5.73 26.04 -13.68
N TRP A 469 -5.73 25.02 -12.81
CA TRP A 469 -4.51 24.56 -12.13
C TRP A 469 -3.50 24.00 -13.12
N ARG A 470 -3.94 23.18 -14.06
CA ARG A 470 -3.07 22.67 -15.13
C ARG A 470 -2.48 23.80 -15.98
N LYS A 471 -3.23 24.88 -16.23
CA LYS A 471 -2.73 26.03 -17.00
C LYS A 471 -1.58 26.74 -16.29
N ARG A 472 -1.58 26.82 -14.96
CA ARG A 472 -0.49 27.43 -14.17
C ARG A 472 0.85 26.74 -14.43
N LEU A 473 0.84 25.43 -14.65
CA LEU A 473 2.04 24.64 -14.94
C LEU A 473 2.70 24.95 -16.31
N ASN A 474 2.03 25.73 -17.18
CA ASN A 474 2.64 26.18 -18.44
C ASN A 474 3.59 27.38 -18.24
N HIS A 475 3.74 27.88 -17.01
CA HIS A 475 4.53 29.05 -16.70
C HIS A 475 5.35 28.83 -15.42
N GLY A 476 6.43 29.61 -15.26
CA GLY A 476 7.27 29.57 -14.06
C GLY A 476 8.02 28.24 -13.89
N GLY A 477 8.43 27.96 -12.66
CA GLY A 477 9.10 26.73 -12.26
C GLY A 477 8.59 26.25 -10.91
N LEU A 478 8.52 24.94 -10.72
CA LEU A 478 8.20 24.34 -9.42
C LEU A 478 9.28 24.68 -8.37
N PRO A 479 8.97 24.67 -7.06
CA PRO A 479 9.99 24.74 -6.02
C PRO A 479 11.09 23.70 -6.22
N ALA A 480 12.36 24.12 -6.15
CA ALA A 480 13.51 23.29 -6.55
C ALA A 480 13.63 22.00 -5.72
N GLY A 481 13.30 22.04 -4.44
CA GLY A 481 13.33 20.88 -3.56
C GLY A 481 12.30 19.80 -3.89
N LEU A 482 11.32 20.06 -4.77
CA LEU A 482 10.44 19.00 -5.28
C LEU A 482 11.18 17.93 -6.09
N SER A 483 12.40 18.24 -6.58
CA SER A 483 13.26 17.27 -7.24
C SER A 483 13.66 16.08 -6.34
N ASP A 484 13.57 16.22 -5.00
CA ASP A 484 13.76 15.11 -4.05
C ASP A 484 12.52 14.23 -3.90
N TYR A 485 11.35 14.71 -4.31
CA TYR A 485 10.06 14.05 -4.10
C TYR A 485 9.48 13.46 -5.39
N ALA A 486 9.75 14.08 -6.53
CA ALA A 486 9.11 13.73 -7.79
C ALA A 486 10.06 13.68 -8.98
N GLY A 487 9.71 12.86 -9.96
CA GLY A 487 10.30 12.84 -11.30
C GLY A 487 9.38 13.46 -12.35
N ARG A 488 9.94 13.82 -13.50
CA ARG A 488 9.19 14.48 -14.58
C ARG A 488 8.03 13.64 -15.13
N THR A 489 8.13 12.32 -15.12
CA THR A 489 7.11 11.40 -15.67
C THR A 489 5.87 11.27 -14.77
N GLU A 490 5.98 11.63 -13.50
CA GLU A 490 4.86 11.66 -12.56
C GLU A 490 3.98 12.91 -12.76
N TRP A 491 4.47 13.92 -13.49
CA TRP A 491 3.82 15.21 -13.71
C TRP A 491 3.51 15.45 -15.20
N PRO A 492 2.55 16.32 -15.53
CA PRO A 492 2.33 16.77 -16.89
C PRO A 492 3.61 17.33 -17.52
N ALA A 493 3.86 17.03 -18.80
CA ALA A 493 5.00 17.55 -19.52
C ALA A 493 4.76 19.03 -19.88
N CYS A 494 5.42 19.95 -19.17
CA CYS A 494 5.21 21.38 -19.31
C CYS A 494 6.40 22.18 -18.74
N GLN A 495 6.40 23.49 -18.97
CA GLN A 495 7.50 24.37 -18.57
C GLN A 495 7.81 24.28 -17.07
N ALA A 496 6.80 24.26 -16.20
CA ALA A 496 7.03 24.26 -14.75
C ALA A 496 7.75 23.00 -14.24
N THR A 497 7.69 21.88 -14.98
CA THR A 497 8.26 20.59 -14.59
C THR A 497 9.64 20.33 -15.20
N GLU A 498 10.20 21.31 -15.92
CA GLU A 498 11.53 21.21 -16.53
C GLU A 498 12.66 21.07 -15.49
N ASN A 499 12.49 21.59 -14.28
CA ASN A 499 13.46 21.44 -13.20
C ASN A 499 13.36 20.10 -12.45
N LEU A 500 12.34 19.27 -12.72
CA LEU A 500 12.25 17.93 -12.16
C LEU A 500 13.22 16.98 -12.89
N PRO A 501 13.82 16.02 -12.18
CA PRO A 501 14.74 15.06 -12.77
C PRO A 501 14.02 14.17 -13.81
N GLN A 502 14.74 13.83 -14.88
CA GLN A 502 14.30 12.88 -15.91
C GLN A 502 14.37 11.45 -15.36
N ALA A 503 13.50 11.12 -14.43
CA ALA A 503 13.44 9.83 -13.75
C ALA A 503 11.98 9.47 -13.47
N THR A 504 11.73 8.17 -13.30
CA THR A 504 10.39 7.63 -12.99
C THR A 504 10.47 6.78 -11.73
N ASN A 505 9.54 7.00 -10.80
CA ASN A 505 9.43 6.19 -9.61
C ASN A 505 8.84 4.79 -9.92
N CYS A 506 9.72 3.80 -10.06
CA CYS A 506 9.34 2.40 -10.35
C CYS A 506 8.35 1.84 -9.32
N GLY A 507 8.63 2.00 -8.02
CA GLY A 507 7.75 1.51 -6.97
C GLY A 507 6.35 2.12 -7.03
N LEU A 508 6.24 3.44 -7.18
CA LEU A 508 4.96 4.14 -7.32
C LEU A 508 4.18 3.65 -8.55
N THR A 509 4.85 3.50 -9.69
CA THR A 509 4.23 2.95 -10.91
C THR A 509 3.66 1.57 -10.66
N LEU A 510 4.42 0.63 -10.09
CA LEU A 510 3.93 -0.72 -9.81
C LEU A 510 2.75 -0.72 -8.81
N ARG A 511 2.80 0.12 -7.77
CA ARG A 511 1.70 0.24 -6.81
C ARG A 511 0.43 0.81 -7.45
N TRP A 512 0.55 1.74 -8.40
CA TRP A 512 -0.58 2.20 -9.19
C TRP A 512 -1.15 1.09 -10.08
N HIS A 513 -0.32 0.28 -10.74
CA HIS A 513 -0.81 -0.85 -11.54
C HIS A 513 -1.52 -1.92 -10.66
N ALA A 514 -1.11 -2.10 -9.41
CA ALA A 514 -1.87 -2.90 -8.44
C ALA A 514 -3.23 -2.26 -8.09
N ALA A 515 -3.26 -0.95 -7.82
CA ALA A 515 -4.50 -0.25 -7.50
C ALA A 515 -5.47 -0.23 -8.70
N ILE A 516 -4.96 -0.06 -9.92
CA ILE A 516 -5.74 -0.07 -11.16
C ILE A 516 -6.49 -1.39 -11.31
N ALA A 517 -5.84 -2.53 -11.06
CA ALA A 517 -6.50 -3.84 -11.12
C ALA A 517 -7.70 -3.92 -10.14
N GLU A 518 -7.60 -3.33 -8.95
CA GLU A 518 -8.71 -3.22 -8.00
C GLU A 518 -9.81 -2.25 -8.48
N MET A 519 -9.42 -1.09 -9.02
CA MET A 519 -10.36 -0.11 -9.55
C MET A 519 -11.18 -0.69 -10.72
N GLU A 520 -10.56 -1.48 -11.59
CA GLU A 520 -11.24 -2.17 -12.69
C GLU A 520 -12.25 -3.20 -12.17
N ALA A 521 -11.87 -4.01 -11.20
CA ALA A 521 -12.75 -5.00 -10.59
C ALA A 521 -13.91 -4.35 -9.83
N PHE A 522 -13.67 -3.22 -9.14
CA PHE A 522 -14.72 -2.46 -8.48
C PHE A 522 -15.68 -1.82 -9.47
N ARG A 523 -15.16 -1.17 -10.53
CA ARG A 523 -15.96 -0.56 -11.61
C ARG A 523 -16.86 -1.56 -12.33
N ALA A 524 -16.47 -2.84 -12.38
CA ALA A 524 -17.26 -3.89 -13.00
C ALA A 524 -18.53 -4.26 -12.22
N VAL A 525 -18.65 -3.88 -10.94
CA VAL A 525 -19.83 -4.14 -10.13
C VAL A 525 -20.84 -2.99 -10.29
N PRO A 526 -22.10 -3.26 -10.67
CA PRO A 526 -23.14 -2.23 -10.78
C PRO A 526 -23.36 -1.49 -9.47
N ALA A 527 -23.61 -0.18 -9.52
CA ALA A 527 -23.70 0.66 -8.33
C ALA A 527 -24.83 0.25 -7.37
N THR A 528 -25.96 -0.27 -7.89
CA THR A 528 -27.04 -0.84 -7.07
C THR A 528 -26.61 -2.06 -6.28
N GLU A 529 -25.76 -2.90 -6.88
CA GLU A 529 -25.21 -4.08 -6.23
C GLU A 529 -24.11 -3.70 -5.23
N THR A 530 -23.27 -2.72 -5.56
CA THR A 530 -22.32 -2.10 -4.62
C THR A 530 -23.03 -1.63 -3.36
N ARG A 531 -24.10 -0.85 -3.52
CA ARG A 531 -24.92 -0.36 -2.41
C ARG A 531 -25.49 -1.51 -1.57
N MET A 532 -26.15 -2.49 -2.20
CA MET A 532 -26.74 -3.63 -1.50
C MET A 532 -25.71 -4.41 -0.68
N ARG A 533 -24.54 -4.70 -1.27
CA ARG A 533 -23.45 -5.43 -0.59
C ARG A 533 -22.93 -4.66 0.62
N LEU A 534 -22.72 -3.35 0.46
CA LEU A 534 -22.27 -2.47 1.56
C LEU A 534 -23.34 -2.34 2.66
N GLU A 535 -24.61 -2.13 2.31
CA GLU A 535 -25.73 -2.02 3.25
C GLU A 535 -25.84 -3.26 4.13
N ARG A 536 -25.81 -4.45 3.51
CA ARG A 536 -25.88 -5.70 4.26
C ARG A 536 -24.68 -5.86 5.19
N PHE A 537 -23.45 -5.70 4.71
CA PHE A 537 -22.27 -5.82 5.57
C PHE A 537 -22.30 -4.83 6.73
N LEU A 538 -22.52 -3.54 6.45
CA LEU A 538 -22.47 -2.48 7.45
C LEU A 538 -23.55 -2.65 8.52
N ARG A 539 -24.76 -3.08 8.14
CA ARG A 539 -25.84 -3.37 9.09
C ARG A 539 -25.45 -4.48 10.06
N GLU A 540 -25.00 -5.62 9.55
CA GLU A 540 -24.67 -6.78 10.40
C GLU A 540 -23.46 -6.50 11.30
N VAL A 541 -22.42 -5.83 10.79
CA VAL A 541 -21.24 -5.48 11.58
C VAL A 541 -21.55 -4.41 12.62
N ARG A 542 -22.37 -3.41 12.28
CA ARG A 542 -22.84 -2.42 13.27
C ARG A 542 -23.66 -3.08 14.38
N SER A 543 -24.52 -4.05 14.06
CA SER A 543 -25.25 -4.84 15.08
C SER A 543 -24.27 -5.55 16.01
N ALA A 544 -23.30 -6.29 15.45
CA ALA A 544 -22.30 -7.02 16.23
C ALA A 544 -21.44 -6.11 17.13
N LEU A 545 -21.07 -4.91 16.65
CA LEU A 545 -20.35 -3.91 17.45
C LEU A 545 -21.22 -3.36 18.59
N THR A 546 -22.51 -3.14 18.34
CA THR A 546 -23.46 -2.59 19.34
C THR A 546 -23.80 -3.61 20.42
N GLU A 547 -23.86 -4.89 20.06
CA GLU A 547 -24.14 -6.00 20.99
C GLU A 547 -22.93 -6.36 21.88
N CYS A 548 -21.74 -5.80 21.62
CA CYS A 548 -20.52 -6.12 22.35
C CYS A 548 -20.26 -5.13 23.51
N ASP A 549 -20.40 -5.59 24.75
CA ASP A 549 -20.18 -4.78 25.98
C ASP A 549 -18.76 -4.18 26.12
N ASP A 550 -17.79 -4.76 25.43
CA ASP A 550 -16.39 -4.33 25.42
C ASP A 550 -16.12 -3.17 24.43
N ILE A 551 -17.11 -2.79 23.62
CA ILE A 551 -16.98 -1.81 22.55
C ILE A 551 -18.01 -0.68 22.73
N ALA A 552 -17.60 0.55 22.42
CA ALA A 552 -18.52 1.67 22.24
C ALA A 552 -18.33 2.26 20.84
N LEU A 553 -19.42 2.33 20.06
CA LEU A 553 -19.39 2.96 18.75
C LEU A 553 -19.10 4.47 18.88
N LEU A 554 -18.18 4.96 18.04
CA LEU A 554 -17.96 6.38 17.84
C LEU A 554 -18.83 6.81 16.67
N GLU A 555 -20.02 7.36 16.96
CA GLU A 555 -20.97 7.73 15.92
C GLU A 555 -20.43 8.86 15.04
N ALA A 556 -20.67 8.71 13.74
CA ALA A 556 -20.35 9.69 12.72
C ALA A 556 -21.63 10.00 11.94
N PRO A 557 -21.86 11.27 11.56
CA PRO A 557 -23.01 11.64 10.75
C PRO A 557 -22.95 10.92 9.40
N VAL A 558 -24.12 10.58 8.88
CA VAL A 558 -24.23 10.08 7.50
C VAL A 558 -23.81 11.22 6.55
N PRO A 559 -22.93 10.97 5.57
CA PRO A 559 -22.50 12.03 4.64
C PRO A 559 -23.69 12.57 3.84
N VAL A 560 -23.95 13.88 3.96
CA VAL A 560 -24.96 14.56 3.14
C VAL A 560 -24.29 14.99 1.84
N ARG A 561 -24.85 14.56 0.71
CA ARG A 561 -24.23 14.77 -0.61
C ARG A 561 -25.28 15.16 -1.65
N PRO A 562 -24.91 15.97 -2.67
CA PRO A 562 -25.75 16.18 -3.83
C PRO A 562 -26.10 14.85 -4.50
N ALA A 563 -27.39 14.70 -4.86
CA ALA A 563 -27.89 13.49 -5.48
C ALA A 563 -27.20 13.22 -6.83
N LEU A 564 -26.77 11.98 -7.04
CA LEU A 564 -26.25 11.49 -8.30
C LEU A 564 -26.95 10.15 -8.63
N PRO A 565 -27.32 9.88 -9.90
CA PRO A 565 -27.97 8.63 -10.27
C PRO A 565 -27.16 7.40 -9.84
N GLY A 566 -27.76 6.53 -9.04
CA GLY A 566 -27.14 5.28 -8.60
C GLY A 566 -25.98 5.44 -7.61
N ALA A 567 -25.77 6.61 -7.02
CA ALA A 567 -24.72 6.82 -6.04
C ALA A 567 -24.85 5.89 -4.81
N TRP A 568 -23.71 5.44 -4.30
CA TRP A 568 -23.60 4.59 -3.11
C TRP A 568 -22.81 5.29 -1.98
N ASP A 569 -22.31 6.49 -2.24
CA ASP A 569 -21.34 7.20 -1.38
C ASP A 569 -21.95 8.04 -0.26
N ASP A 570 -23.26 7.89 -0.03
CA ASP A 570 -24.04 8.44 1.08
C ASP A 570 -24.04 7.51 2.31
N MET A 571 -23.09 6.58 2.40
CA MET A 571 -23.02 5.56 3.45
C MET A 571 -21.78 5.73 4.34
N THR A 572 -21.93 5.52 5.64
CA THR A 572 -20.81 5.47 6.60
C THR A 572 -20.07 4.14 6.51
N THR A 573 -19.12 4.04 5.58
CA THR A 573 -18.35 2.81 5.32
C THR A 573 -17.16 2.57 6.26
N ILE A 574 -16.91 3.51 7.20
CA ILE A 574 -15.93 3.38 8.28
C ILE A 574 -16.70 3.29 9.61
N LEU A 575 -16.70 2.12 10.23
CA LEU A 575 -17.29 1.92 11.57
C LEU A 575 -16.20 2.12 12.61
N SER A 576 -16.17 3.31 13.22
CA SER A 576 -15.21 3.68 14.26
C SER A 576 -15.74 3.30 15.64
N PHE A 577 -14.86 2.84 16.52
CA PHE A 577 -15.23 2.44 17.87
C PHE A 577 -14.08 2.56 18.86
N LEU A 578 -14.45 2.70 20.14
CA LEU A 578 -13.57 2.66 21.29
C LEU A 578 -13.67 1.28 21.96
N VAL A 579 -12.56 0.80 22.52
CA VAL A 579 -12.52 -0.48 23.26
C VAL A 579 -12.39 -0.17 24.75
N ARG A 580 -13.14 -0.89 25.58
CA ARG A 580 -13.15 -0.76 27.03
C ARG A 580 -11.77 -1.11 27.59
N ALA A 581 -11.28 -0.31 28.53
CA ALA A 581 -10.04 -0.62 29.23
C ALA A 581 -10.16 -1.95 30.03
N PRO A 582 -9.03 -2.66 30.27
CA PRO A 582 -9.01 -3.79 31.20
C PRO A 582 -9.42 -3.30 32.60
N ASP A 583 -10.09 -4.16 33.38
CA ASP A 583 -10.53 -3.80 34.73
C ASP A 583 -9.28 -3.53 35.61
N SER A 584 -9.03 -2.28 35.98
CA SER A 584 -7.83 -1.87 36.73
C SER A 584 -7.83 -2.26 38.22
N GLY A 585 -8.75 -3.12 38.65
CA GLY A 585 -8.94 -3.49 40.07
C GLY A 585 -9.44 -2.35 40.98
N ILE A 586 -9.45 -1.09 40.52
CA ILE A 586 -9.95 0.06 41.29
C ILE A 586 -11.44 0.27 40.95
N ARG A 587 -12.32 -0.42 41.69
CA ARG A 587 -13.76 -0.13 41.71
C ARG A 587 -14.03 1.17 42.48
N ASN A 588 -13.77 2.32 41.87
CA ASN A 588 -14.18 3.63 42.40
C ASN A 588 -15.04 4.42 41.40
N SER A 589 -15.96 3.77 40.70
CA SER A 589 -17.11 4.47 40.12
C SER A 589 -18.40 3.97 40.77
N LEU A 590 -19.05 4.86 41.53
CA LEU A 590 -20.41 4.71 42.04
C LEU A 590 -21.47 4.81 40.91
N ARG A 591 -21.04 4.85 39.64
CA ARG A 591 -21.89 4.75 38.47
C ARG A 591 -21.39 3.60 37.60
N LYS A 592 -22.20 2.56 37.53
CA LYS A 592 -21.97 1.31 36.79
C LYS A 592 -22.04 1.49 35.25
N GLU A 593 -22.17 2.73 34.78
CA GLU A 593 -22.77 3.06 33.48
C GLU A 593 -21.83 3.77 32.48
N GLU A 594 -20.65 4.28 32.89
CA GLU A 594 -19.73 4.92 31.94
C GLU A 594 -18.54 4.01 31.59
N MET A 595 -18.42 3.70 30.30
CA MET A 595 -17.30 2.93 29.73
C MET A 595 -16.04 3.81 29.70
N THR A 596 -14.97 3.36 30.37
CA THR A 596 -13.65 3.97 30.24
C THR A 596 -12.92 3.36 29.03
N PRO A 597 -12.59 4.15 27.99
CA PRO A 597 -11.95 3.62 26.80
C PRO A 597 -10.44 3.41 27.00
N LEU A 598 -9.82 2.59 26.16
CA LEU A 598 -8.36 2.49 26.06
C LEU A 598 -7.76 3.84 25.64
N GLY A 599 -6.74 4.27 26.38
CA GLY A 599 -5.88 5.36 25.95
C GLY A 599 -5.13 5.02 24.66
N LEU A 600 -4.69 6.04 23.93
CA LEU A 600 -4.06 5.87 22.61
C LEU A 600 -2.89 4.87 22.59
N ALA A 601 -2.04 4.87 23.63
CA ALA A 601 -0.89 3.97 23.71
C ALA A 601 -1.30 2.49 23.81
N ASP A 602 -2.30 2.19 24.63
CA ASP A 602 -2.82 0.82 24.79
C ASP A 602 -3.65 0.40 23.58
N ALA A 603 -4.41 1.29 22.97
CA ALA A 603 -5.07 1.01 21.69
C ALA A 603 -4.07 0.62 20.58
N ARG A 604 -2.86 1.22 20.58
CA ARG A 604 -1.76 0.81 19.67
C ARG A 604 -1.23 -0.58 19.99
N ARG A 605 -1.16 -0.98 21.26
CA ARG A 605 -0.80 -2.37 21.66
C ARG A 605 -1.86 -3.36 21.18
N LEU A 606 -3.12 -3.09 21.49
CA LEU A 606 -4.26 -3.90 21.02
C LEU A 606 -4.23 -4.07 19.50
N TYR A 607 -4.06 -2.99 18.75
CA TYR A 607 -3.94 -3.03 17.29
C TYR A 607 -2.82 -3.96 16.80
N ARG A 608 -1.64 -3.92 17.44
CA ARG A 608 -0.54 -4.84 17.09
C ARG A 608 -0.89 -6.29 17.41
N TRP A 609 -1.43 -6.57 18.60
CA TRP A 609 -1.79 -7.93 19.00
C TRP A 609 -2.94 -8.53 18.19
N LEU A 610 -3.85 -7.71 17.67
CA LEU A 610 -4.87 -8.16 16.72
C LEU A 610 -4.23 -8.78 15.47
N ASN A 611 -3.17 -8.17 14.94
CA ASN A 611 -2.45 -8.64 13.76
C ASN A 611 -1.29 -9.62 14.09
N ALA A 612 -1.25 -10.16 15.31
CA ALA A 612 -0.28 -11.13 15.79
C ALA A 612 -0.94 -12.49 16.08
N ASP A 613 -0.17 -13.57 15.94
CA ASP A 613 -0.57 -14.92 16.38
C ASP A 613 -0.31 -15.05 17.89
N LEU A 614 -1.40 -15.08 18.67
CA LEU A 614 -1.37 -15.14 20.13
C LEU A 614 -1.37 -16.57 20.66
N SER A 615 -1.34 -17.60 19.80
CA SER A 615 -1.52 -18.99 20.21
C SER A 615 -0.50 -19.43 21.26
N HIS A 616 0.75 -18.97 21.17
CA HIS A 616 1.82 -19.32 22.11
C HIS A 616 1.66 -18.68 23.50
N VAL A 617 0.78 -17.68 23.64
CA VAL A 617 0.42 -17.12 24.94
C VAL A 617 -0.38 -18.14 25.76
N PHE A 618 -1.12 -19.03 25.08
CA PHE A 618 -2.04 -20.01 25.65
C PHE A 618 -1.50 -21.45 25.54
N ALA A 619 -1.77 -22.28 26.54
CA ALA A 619 -1.44 -23.71 26.49
C ALA A 619 -2.27 -24.42 25.41
N ALA A 620 -1.76 -25.54 24.89
CA ALA A 620 -2.35 -26.27 23.76
C ALA A 620 -3.81 -26.71 23.98
N ASN A 621 -4.22 -26.93 25.23
CA ASN A 621 -5.55 -27.36 25.63
C ASN A 621 -6.48 -26.23 26.08
N GLU A 622 -6.01 -24.98 26.15
CA GLU A 622 -6.85 -23.85 26.53
C GLU A 622 -7.87 -23.52 25.41
N PRO A 623 -9.14 -23.23 25.74
CA PRO A 623 -10.19 -22.93 24.75
C PRO A 623 -9.81 -21.80 23.77
N GLU A 624 -9.09 -20.78 24.23
CA GLU A 624 -8.60 -19.66 23.45
C GLU A 624 -7.69 -20.09 22.30
N ARG A 625 -6.86 -21.11 22.53
CA ARG A 625 -6.00 -21.69 21.49
C ARG A 625 -6.74 -22.70 20.64
N VAL A 626 -7.53 -23.57 21.26
CA VAL A 626 -8.28 -24.64 20.57
C VAL A 626 -9.31 -24.10 19.59
N SER A 627 -9.95 -22.97 19.91
CA SER A 627 -10.91 -22.29 19.02
C SER A 627 -10.28 -21.73 17.74
N GLY A 628 -8.96 -21.55 17.69
CA GLY A 628 -8.25 -20.88 16.61
C GLY A 628 -8.31 -19.35 16.66
N LEU A 629 -9.15 -18.74 17.50
CA LEU A 629 -9.31 -17.28 17.58
C LEU A 629 -8.00 -16.55 17.94
N ALA A 630 -7.20 -17.12 18.86
CA ALA A 630 -5.89 -16.57 19.21
C ALA A 630 -4.91 -16.56 18.03
N ARG A 631 -5.06 -17.47 17.08
CA ARG A 631 -4.18 -17.64 15.91
C ARG A 631 -4.48 -16.65 14.78
N LEU A 632 -5.74 -16.24 14.65
CA LEU A 632 -6.20 -15.40 13.53
C LEU A 632 -5.42 -14.09 13.47
N LEU A 633 -5.01 -13.66 12.27
CA LEU A 633 -4.38 -12.35 12.09
C LEU A 633 -5.45 -11.36 11.65
N CYS A 634 -5.78 -10.42 12.52
CA CYS A 634 -6.81 -9.41 12.28
C CYS A 634 -6.14 -8.05 12.02
N HIS A 635 -6.27 -7.52 10.80
CA HIS A 635 -5.76 -6.21 10.44
C HIS A 635 -6.91 -5.22 10.19
N ILE A 636 -7.09 -4.28 11.11
CA ILE A 636 -8.13 -3.25 11.07
C ILE A 636 -7.54 -1.83 10.99
N GLY A 637 -8.35 -0.78 10.98
CA GLY A 637 -7.85 0.60 10.95
C GLY A 637 -7.03 0.93 12.21
N GLN A 638 -5.83 1.51 12.02
CA GLN A 638 -4.96 1.97 13.11
C GLN A 638 -5.68 2.90 14.11
N PRO A 639 -5.29 2.94 15.38
CA PRO A 639 -5.93 3.82 16.34
C PRO A 639 -5.72 5.30 15.98
N VAL A 640 -6.80 6.07 15.97
CA VAL A 640 -6.80 7.53 15.83
C VAL A 640 -6.99 8.16 17.20
N ALA A 641 -6.23 9.22 17.48
CA ALA A 641 -6.36 9.96 18.72
C ALA A 641 -7.70 10.73 18.73
N VAL A 642 -8.56 10.45 19.71
CA VAL A 642 -9.82 11.17 19.91
C VAL A 642 -9.84 11.70 21.34
N PRO A 643 -10.01 13.01 21.56
CA PRO A 643 -10.15 13.55 22.91
C PRO A 643 -11.28 12.85 23.67
N SER A 644 -11.06 12.53 24.95
CA SER A 644 -12.05 11.79 25.74
C SER A 644 -12.23 12.41 27.13
N ALA A 645 -13.45 12.81 27.43
CA ALA A 645 -13.83 13.26 28.77
C ALA A 645 -13.62 12.16 29.83
N ALA A 646 -13.89 10.90 29.48
CA ALA A 646 -13.70 9.73 30.35
C ALA A 646 -12.22 9.50 30.73
N LEU A 647 -11.27 10.07 29.97
CA LEU A 647 -9.83 10.04 30.26
C LEU A 647 -9.30 11.38 30.79
N GLY A 648 -10.18 12.24 31.31
CA GLY A 648 -9.78 13.55 31.85
C GLY A 648 -9.17 14.49 30.81
N GLY A 649 -9.60 14.38 29.54
CA GLY A 649 -9.09 15.18 28.43
C GLY A 649 -7.92 14.55 27.66
N ALA A 650 -7.38 13.42 28.12
CA ALA A 650 -6.42 12.65 27.32
C ALA A 650 -7.09 11.96 26.11
N CYS A 651 -6.29 11.57 25.12
CA CYS A 651 -6.82 10.93 23.91
C CYS A 651 -7.04 9.42 24.11
N ALA A 652 -8.27 8.99 23.82
CA ALA A 652 -8.58 7.60 23.54
C ALA A 652 -8.07 7.22 22.15
N GLY A 653 -7.85 5.92 21.91
CA GLY A 653 -7.47 5.41 20.59
C GLY A 653 -8.65 4.74 19.88
N ALA A 654 -9.28 5.43 18.94
CA ALA A 654 -10.39 4.90 18.15
C ALA A 654 -9.91 3.96 17.05
N LEU A 655 -10.35 2.70 17.10
CA LEU A 655 -10.12 1.67 16.08
C LEU A 655 -11.27 1.67 15.07
N ARG A 656 -11.05 1.08 13.88
CA ARG A 656 -12.07 1.08 12.81
C ARG A 656 -12.16 -0.24 12.07
N ILE A 657 -13.38 -0.74 11.84
CA ILE A 657 -13.66 -1.76 10.81
C ILE A 657 -14.18 -1.01 9.58
N SER A 658 -13.48 -1.14 8.45
CA SER A 658 -13.77 -0.36 7.24
C SER A 658 -14.07 -1.25 6.04
N ALA A 659 -15.27 -1.09 5.47
CA ALA A 659 -15.64 -1.73 4.21
C ALA A 659 -14.80 -1.12 3.07
N GLY A 660 -14.16 -1.97 2.27
CA GLY A 660 -13.35 -1.57 1.11
C GLY A 660 -13.87 -2.14 -0.20
N ALA A 661 -13.28 -1.73 -1.32
CA ALA A 661 -13.65 -2.16 -2.67
C ALA A 661 -13.64 -3.69 -2.82
N ARG A 662 -12.71 -4.40 -2.15
CA ARG A 662 -12.64 -5.88 -2.17
C ARG A 662 -13.83 -6.58 -1.52
N LEU A 663 -14.45 -5.98 -0.51
CA LEU A 663 -15.72 -6.49 0.03
C LEU A 663 -16.79 -6.47 -1.08
N VAL A 664 -16.76 -5.46 -1.93
CA VAL A 664 -17.70 -5.35 -3.05
C VAL A 664 -17.30 -6.28 -4.18
N SER A 665 -16.11 -6.15 -4.77
CA SER A 665 -15.66 -6.88 -5.97
C SER A 665 -15.26 -8.34 -5.71
N GLY A 666 -15.01 -8.73 -4.46
CA GLY A 666 -14.50 -10.05 -4.08
C GLY A 666 -13.00 -10.20 -4.29
N GLU A 667 -12.45 -11.35 -3.90
CA GLU A 667 -11.05 -11.74 -4.09
C GLU A 667 -10.96 -12.94 -5.06
N PRO A 668 -9.90 -13.05 -5.89
CA PRO A 668 -9.74 -14.16 -6.83
C PRO A 668 -9.78 -15.54 -6.19
N SER A 669 -9.17 -15.73 -5.01
CA SER A 669 -9.24 -16.98 -4.23
C SER A 669 -10.66 -17.40 -3.85
N HIS A 670 -11.59 -16.45 -3.75
CA HIS A 670 -13.00 -16.69 -3.43
C HIS A 670 -13.90 -16.83 -4.66
N ARG A 671 -13.35 -16.82 -5.89
CA ARG A 671 -14.14 -16.84 -7.15
C ARG A 671 -15.10 -18.03 -7.31
N LYS A 672 -14.92 -19.10 -6.53
CA LYS A 672 -15.78 -20.29 -6.54
C LYS A 672 -16.98 -20.16 -5.60
N LEU A 673 -16.97 -19.19 -4.69
CA LEU A 673 -18.09 -18.88 -3.82
C LEU A 673 -19.04 -17.95 -4.56
N ASP A 674 -20.35 -18.18 -4.41
CA ASP A 674 -21.31 -17.17 -4.81
C ASP A 674 -21.21 -15.92 -3.91
N THR A 675 -21.83 -14.84 -4.36
CA THR A 675 -21.78 -13.54 -3.69
C THR A 675 -22.36 -13.56 -2.27
N ASP A 676 -23.41 -14.34 -2.01
CA ASP A 676 -24.07 -14.38 -0.71
C ASP A 676 -23.24 -15.12 0.33
N LEU A 677 -22.64 -16.26 -0.06
CA LEU A 677 -21.71 -17.01 0.78
C LEU A 677 -20.45 -16.19 1.07
N ARG A 678 -19.93 -15.49 0.06
CA ARG A 678 -18.77 -14.60 0.24
C ARG A 678 -19.09 -13.48 1.24
N LEU A 679 -20.23 -12.82 1.10
CA LEU A 679 -20.62 -11.74 2.00
C LEU A 679 -20.89 -12.23 3.42
N ALA A 680 -21.51 -13.42 3.58
CA ALA A 680 -21.69 -14.04 4.88
C ALA A 680 -20.35 -14.31 5.56
N ARG A 681 -19.37 -14.85 4.83
CA ARG A 681 -18.01 -15.04 5.34
C ARG A 681 -17.37 -13.74 5.81
N GLU A 682 -17.45 -12.66 5.03
CA GLU A 682 -16.88 -11.36 5.41
C GLU A 682 -17.54 -10.79 6.68
N ILE A 683 -18.84 -11.01 6.86
CA ILE A 683 -19.57 -10.64 8.08
C ILE A 683 -19.07 -11.46 9.28
N ASP A 684 -18.87 -12.77 9.10
CA ASP A 684 -18.35 -13.64 10.15
C ASP A 684 -16.89 -13.30 10.49
N ASP A 685 -16.05 -12.98 9.50
CA ASP A 685 -14.68 -12.49 9.71
C ASP A 685 -14.68 -11.20 10.58
N ALA A 686 -15.63 -10.28 10.34
CA ALA A 686 -15.77 -9.08 11.17
C ALA A 686 -16.22 -9.40 12.61
N ARG A 687 -17.06 -10.44 12.80
CA ARG A 687 -17.43 -10.92 14.13
C ARG A 687 -16.25 -11.57 14.85
N GLU A 688 -15.39 -12.31 14.14
CA GLU A 688 -14.16 -12.89 14.71
C GLU A 688 -13.19 -11.80 15.18
N VAL A 689 -13.07 -10.68 14.45
CA VAL A 689 -12.31 -9.50 14.91
C VAL A 689 -12.83 -8.99 16.25
N ILE A 690 -14.15 -8.81 16.37
CA ILE A 690 -14.81 -8.34 17.61
C ILE A 690 -14.57 -9.34 18.75
N ALA A 691 -14.71 -10.64 18.48
CA ALA A 691 -14.44 -11.69 19.46
C ALA A 691 -12.97 -11.68 19.93
N LYS A 692 -12.02 -11.48 18.99
CA LYS A 692 -10.59 -11.41 19.32
C LYS A 692 -10.25 -10.18 20.16
N ILE A 693 -10.90 -9.04 19.93
CA ILE A 693 -10.78 -7.85 20.80
C ILE A 693 -11.17 -8.22 22.25
N GLY A 694 -12.31 -8.90 22.43
CA GLY A 694 -12.75 -9.35 23.76
C GLY A 694 -11.78 -10.35 24.40
N LEU A 695 -11.21 -11.28 23.61
CA LEU A 695 -10.17 -12.21 24.08
C LEU A 695 -8.93 -11.46 24.58
N ILE A 696 -8.43 -10.49 23.81
CA ILE A 696 -7.24 -9.71 24.18
C ILE A 696 -7.51 -8.89 25.44
N ARG A 697 -8.68 -8.25 25.55
CA ARG A 697 -9.06 -7.47 26.73
C ARG A 697 -9.09 -8.33 27.99
N ARG A 698 -9.70 -9.52 27.94
CA ARG A 698 -9.80 -10.44 29.09
C ARG A 698 -8.44 -10.96 29.55
N HIS A 699 -7.50 -11.14 28.62
CA HIS A 699 -6.17 -11.71 28.88
C HIS A 699 -5.04 -10.67 28.77
N TRP A 700 -5.36 -9.39 29.03
CA TRP A 700 -4.48 -8.25 28.76
C TRP A 700 -3.09 -8.41 29.36
N ASP A 701 -2.99 -8.65 30.67
CA ASP A 701 -1.70 -8.73 31.37
C ASP A 701 -0.86 -9.92 30.91
N ARG A 702 -1.51 -11.04 30.59
CA ARG A 702 -0.85 -12.25 30.07
C ARG A 702 -0.24 -11.99 28.69
N ILE A 703 -0.98 -11.30 27.82
CA ILE A 703 -0.49 -10.94 26.49
C ILE A 703 0.59 -9.85 26.60
N LEU A 704 0.40 -8.87 27.48
CA LEU A 704 1.37 -7.80 27.73
C LEU A 704 2.73 -8.33 28.21
N ALA A 705 2.73 -9.39 29.02
CA ALA A 705 3.96 -10.03 29.49
C ALA A 705 4.78 -10.68 28.36
N VAL A 706 4.12 -11.09 27.26
CA VAL A 706 4.77 -11.71 26.09
C VAL A 706 5.04 -10.67 24.99
N ASP A 707 4.16 -9.68 24.84
CA ASP A 707 4.12 -8.64 23.79
C ASP A 707 4.39 -9.17 22.37
N PRO A 708 3.54 -10.09 21.86
CA PRO A 708 3.78 -10.75 20.59
C PRO A 708 3.74 -9.76 19.42
N LEU A 709 4.68 -9.92 18.49
CA LEU A 709 4.78 -9.07 17.31
C LEU A 709 3.79 -9.50 16.21
N PRO A 710 3.25 -8.55 15.42
CA PRO A 710 2.55 -8.86 14.18
C PRO A 710 3.44 -9.67 13.23
N THR A 711 2.84 -10.53 12.42
CA THR A 711 3.58 -11.34 11.44
C THR A 711 2.87 -11.40 10.09
N TYR A 712 3.66 -11.58 9.02
CA TYR A 712 3.13 -11.78 7.67
C TYR A 712 2.16 -12.96 7.60
N ALA A 713 2.52 -14.10 8.19
CA ALA A 713 1.73 -15.33 8.25
C ALA A 713 1.63 -15.88 9.69
N PRO A 714 0.61 -16.70 10.02
CA PRO A 714 0.50 -17.35 11.32
C PRO A 714 1.73 -18.20 11.62
N LEU A 715 2.05 -18.39 12.91
CA LEU A 715 3.22 -19.18 13.30
C LEU A 715 3.02 -20.64 12.86
N GLN A 716 4.07 -21.31 12.39
CA GLN A 716 3.94 -22.75 12.09
C GLN A 716 3.72 -23.53 13.39
N ASP A 717 2.78 -24.49 13.39
CA ASP A 717 2.53 -25.35 14.56
C ASP A 717 3.82 -26.12 14.90
N VAL A 718 4.51 -25.71 15.97
CA VAL A 718 5.72 -26.41 16.46
C VAL A 718 5.38 -27.88 16.80
N ASP A 719 4.14 -28.14 17.22
CA ASP A 719 3.64 -29.46 17.57
C ASP A 719 3.46 -30.40 16.34
N LYS A 720 3.22 -29.87 15.13
CA LYS A 720 3.19 -30.68 13.90
C LYS A 720 4.58 -31.14 13.46
N ILE A 721 5.62 -30.37 13.79
CA ILE A 721 7.00 -30.75 13.49
C ILE A 721 7.43 -31.93 14.36
N ALA A 722 7.06 -31.93 15.65
CA ALA A 722 7.30 -33.06 16.55
C ALA A 722 6.50 -34.31 16.14
N GLY A 723 5.23 -34.16 15.72
CA GLY A 723 4.40 -35.27 15.25
C GLY A 723 4.88 -35.92 13.95
N ASN A 724 5.44 -35.13 13.01
CA ASN A 724 6.01 -35.67 11.77
C ASN A 724 7.39 -36.30 11.98
N LEU A 725 8.20 -35.82 12.93
CA LEU A 725 9.46 -36.46 13.32
C LEU A 725 9.23 -37.79 14.08
N LEU A 726 8.15 -37.89 14.86
CA LEU A 726 7.78 -39.14 15.54
C LEU A 726 7.18 -40.18 14.59
N LYS A 727 6.52 -39.77 13.49
CA LYS A 727 6.04 -40.70 12.46
C LYS A 727 7.14 -41.20 11.50
N GLN A 728 8.26 -40.49 11.38
CA GLN A 728 9.40 -40.96 10.58
C GLN A 728 10.32 -41.94 11.33
N ASN A 729 10.20 -42.03 12.67
CA ASN A 729 10.96 -43.00 13.49
C ASN A 729 10.14 -44.24 13.88
N GLY A 730 8.96 -44.43 13.27
CA GLY A 730 7.96 -45.42 13.67
C GLY A 730 7.75 -46.59 12.71
N ASP A 731 8.60 -46.76 11.69
CA ASP A 731 8.65 -47.98 10.87
C ASP A 731 10.10 -48.49 10.84
N VAL A 732 10.41 -49.42 11.75
CA VAL A 732 11.56 -50.35 11.68
C VAL A 732 11.00 -51.74 11.48
#